data_AF-A0A6N2AU68-F1
#
_entry.id   AF-A0A6N2AU68-F1
#
_cell.length_a   1.000
_cell.length_b   1.000
_cell.length_c   1.000
_cell.angle_alpha   90.00
_cell.angle_beta   90.00
_cell.angle_gamma   90.00
#
_symmetry.space_group_name_H-M   'P 1'
#
loop_
_entity.id
_entity.type
_entity.pdbx_description
1 polymer ?
#
loop_
_entity_poly.entity_id
_entity_poly.type
_entity_poly.pdbx_seq_one_letter_code
_entity_poly.pdbx_strand_id
1 'polypeptide(L)'
;MASSILINSISPCSKYLRCNRNYSFSASAALKGAINFPVKCSSSSNLSCERICRFGIVRASCTEEVVVDDHEIDDVERKVLRVGIICGGPSAERGISLNSARSVLDNIQGDDLHVSCYYIDSNLHAFAISTAQVYSNTPADFDFKLESLAQGFRSLSDFTEHLASSVDIVFPVIHGRFGEDGGIQELLERSNIPFVGTGSIQCQKAFDKYDASLELDRQGFVTVPNFLIQGNETDDSGLSKWFEQNLLDIKSGKVVVKPTRAGSSIGVSVAYGVSDSLTKANRVISEGIDDKVLIEIFLEGGSEFTAIVLDVGSGFNCQPVVLLPTEVELQSHGTVDVSEKDAIFNYRRKYLPTRQVAYHTPPRFSMDVISKIREGASLLFQRLGLRDFARIDGWVLPPSTKASTSAGNKFGRTDSGTVIFTDINLISGMEQTSFLFQQASKVGFSHSNILRTIIQHACLRFPDLISHNIISCPLRRRSKSSPVTEDFIKQHKKVYVIFGGDTSERQVSLMSGTNVWLNLRASDDLEVTPCLLAPAMSYTDVSDSATQEVDEKLKTVWTLPYSLLLRHTTEEVLDACLEAIEPNRAALTSHLRNQVMDDLTRGLRNHRWFNGFDISDELPKKFSLEQWVKLAKESQATVFIAVHGGIGEDGTLQSLLETEGVPYTGPGAMTSKSCMDKVATSLALQHLTDFGVLTINKDVKKKEDLLKMSISDLWLDLKSKLHCDTLCVKPARDGCSTGVARLCCEGDLAFYVNALQDCLPRIPPNSLSKAHGMIEMPNPPPELLIFEPFVETDEIVVASKSRNENAHNLLWKGDSRWVEVTVGVVGKRGAMRSLTPSVTVKESGGILSLEEKFQGGTGINLTPPPPSIMSSAALERCKKRIELIANTLQLEGFSRIDAFVHADTGE
;
A
#
# COMPACT_ATOMS: atom_id res chain seq x y z
N MET A 1 -39.88 19.26 -44.08
CA MET A 1 -39.21 20.56 -44.34
C MET A 1 -37.72 20.28 -44.19
N ALA A 2 -37.03 20.02 -45.29
CA ALA A 2 -36.08 20.96 -45.93
C ALA A 2 -34.96 21.35 -44.93
N SER A 3 -33.68 21.00 -45.12
CA SER A 3 -32.93 21.21 -46.35
C SER A 3 -31.69 20.31 -46.42
N SER A 4 -31.50 19.74 -47.61
CA SER A 4 -30.34 19.07 -48.18
C SER A 4 -29.17 20.00 -48.48
N ILE A 5 -27.91 19.53 -48.36
CA ILE A 5 -26.84 19.78 -49.34
C ILE A 5 -25.99 18.49 -49.51
N LEU A 6 -25.70 18.22 -50.78
CA LEU A 6 -25.18 17.00 -51.39
C LEU A 6 -23.69 17.13 -51.78
N ILE A 7 -23.03 15.96 -51.87
CA ILE A 7 -22.07 15.53 -52.91
C ILE A 7 -20.69 16.22 -52.99
N ASN A 8 -19.59 15.46 -52.78
CA ASN A 8 -18.79 14.93 -53.89
C ASN A 8 -17.73 13.89 -53.48
N SER A 9 -17.77 12.78 -54.21
CA SER A 9 -16.83 11.66 -54.29
C SER A 9 -15.61 12.00 -55.15
N ILE A 10 -14.39 11.63 -54.73
CA ILE A 10 -13.27 11.34 -55.66
C ILE A 10 -12.39 10.21 -55.07
N SER A 11 -12.42 9.04 -55.71
CA SER A 11 -11.23 8.20 -55.96
C SER A 11 -10.97 8.28 -57.48
N PRO A 12 -9.74 8.06 -58.02
CA PRO A 12 -9.21 6.68 -58.09
C PRO A 12 -7.65 6.51 -58.19
N CYS A 13 -7.23 5.26 -57.99
CA CYS A 13 -6.17 4.51 -58.71
C CYS A 13 -4.70 5.02 -58.87
N SER A 14 -3.81 4.22 -58.23
CA SER A 14 -2.82 3.32 -58.88
C SER A 14 -1.34 3.71 -59.04
N LYS A 15 -0.53 2.66 -58.81
CA LYS A 15 0.73 2.24 -59.46
C LYS A 15 2.08 2.49 -58.75
N TYR A 16 2.64 1.36 -58.30
CA TYR A 16 3.97 0.81 -58.58
C TYR A 16 5.20 1.73 -58.48
N LEU A 17 6.15 1.37 -57.61
CA LEU A 17 7.50 0.96 -58.04
C LEU A 17 8.31 0.29 -56.93
N ARG A 18 8.69 -0.96 -57.21
CA ARG A 18 9.80 -1.70 -56.59
C ARG A 18 11.13 -1.00 -56.93
N CYS A 19 12.08 -1.00 -56.00
CA CYS A 19 13.48 -1.20 -56.34
C CYS A 19 14.23 -1.94 -55.23
N ASN A 20 14.50 -3.21 -55.50
CA ASN A 20 15.59 -3.98 -54.93
C ASN A 20 16.92 -3.33 -55.30
N ARG A 21 17.91 -3.36 -54.40
CA ARG A 21 19.31 -3.62 -54.77
C ARG A 21 20.02 -4.35 -53.62
N ASN A 22 20.23 -5.65 -53.85
CA ASN A 22 21.28 -6.45 -53.24
C ASN A 22 22.65 -5.86 -53.58
N TYR A 23 23.59 -5.91 -52.63
CA TYR A 23 24.97 -6.31 -52.93
C TYR A 23 25.56 -7.06 -51.74
N SER A 24 26.16 -8.20 -52.07
CA SER A 24 26.82 -9.18 -51.23
C SER A 24 28.34 -9.02 -51.29
N PHE A 25 29.00 -9.65 -50.29
CA PHE A 25 30.34 -10.29 -50.29
C PHE A 25 31.48 -9.76 -49.39
N SER A 26 31.99 -10.76 -48.64
CA SER A 26 33.39 -11.14 -48.30
C SER A 26 34.18 -10.46 -47.18
N ALA A 27 34.28 -11.19 -46.06
CA ALA A 27 35.46 -11.87 -45.49
C ALA A 27 36.87 -11.21 -45.40
N SER A 28 37.47 -11.47 -44.22
CA SER A 28 38.90 -11.78 -43.92
C SER A 28 39.89 -10.63 -43.59
N ALA A 29 40.48 -10.70 -42.38
CA ALA A 29 41.93 -10.86 -42.11
C ALA A 29 42.44 -10.09 -40.86
N ALA A 30 43.25 -10.80 -40.09
CA ALA A 30 43.94 -10.38 -38.87
C ALA A 30 45.22 -9.56 -39.11
N LEU A 31 45.71 -8.85 -38.09
CA LEU A 31 47.14 -8.61 -37.91
C LEU A 31 47.53 -8.29 -36.46
N LYS A 32 48.56 -9.03 -36.00
CA LYS A 32 49.33 -8.88 -34.75
C LYS A 32 50.37 -7.77 -34.87
N GLY A 33 50.83 -7.21 -33.74
CA GLY A 33 52.09 -6.48 -33.65
C GLY A 33 52.44 -6.05 -32.22
N ALA A 34 53.32 -6.82 -31.57
CA ALA A 34 54.06 -6.43 -30.36
C ALA A 34 55.37 -5.70 -30.75
N ILE A 35 56.02 -4.96 -29.83
CA ILE A 35 57.48 -4.92 -29.62
C ILE A 35 57.87 -4.05 -28.38
N ASN A 36 58.65 -4.72 -27.51
CA ASN A 36 59.58 -4.41 -26.39
C ASN A 36 60.14 -3.00 -26.04
N PHE A 37 60.15 -2.73 -24.70
CA PHE A 37 61.25 -2.37 -23.75
C PHE A 37 62.67 -2.00 -24.26
N PRO A 38 63.46 -1.12 -23.56
CA PRO A 38 64.09 -1.48 -22.26
C PRO A 38 64.44 -0.36 -21.23
N VAL A 39 65.06 -0.84 -20.14
CA VAL A 39 65.35 -0.38 -18.76
C VAL A 39 66.66 0.45 -18.60
N LYS A 40 66.74 1.33 -17.57
CA LYS A 40 67.83 1.55 -16.54
C LYS A 40 67.71 2.96 -15.90
N CYS A 41 67.49 3.16 -14.59
CA CYS A 41 68.28 2.98 -13.34
C CYS A 41 69.21 4.15 -12.92
N SER A 42 69.17 4.47 -11.61
CA SER A 42 70.07 5.29 -10.73
C SER A 42 69.89 6.82 -10.74
N SER A 43 70.07 7.61 -9.67
CA SER A 43 70.09 7.46 -8.20
C SER A 43 70.32 8.87 -7.57
N SER A 44 69.92 9.03 -6.29
CA SER A 44 70.50 9.89 -5.22
C SER A 44 70.30 11.42 -5.09
N SER A 45 69.74 11.77 -3.92
CA SER A 45 70.19 12.70 -2.85
C SER A 45 69.76 14.19 -2.78
N ASN A 46 68.87 14.44 -1.81
CA ASN A 46 68.93 15.39 -0.66
C ASN A 46 69.36 16.86 -0.85
N LEU A 47 68.47 17.80 -0.47
CA LEU A 47 68.66 18.75 0.65
C LEU A 47 67.41 19.62 0.91
N SER A 48 67.21 19.96 2.19
CA SER A 48 66.01 20.50 2.83
C SER A 48 66.15 21.96 3.30
N CYS A 49 65.07 22.76 3.16
CA CYS A 49 64.56 23.86 4.02
C CYS A 49 63.56 24.67 3.16
N GLU A 50 62.40 25.15 3.59
CA GLU A 50 61.90 25.61 4.89
C GLU A 50 60.35 25.57 4.91
N ARG A 51 59.77 25.50 6.11
CA ARG A 51 58.33 25.40 6.42
C ARG A 51 57.59 26.71 6.18
N ILE A 52 56.31 26.64 5.78
CA ILE A 52 55.14 26.98 6.62
C ILE A 52 53.83 26.56 5.91
N CYS A 53 52.89 26.13 6.75
CA CYS A 53 51.75 25.25 6.55
C CYS A 53 50.68 25.66 5.51
N ARG A 54 50.20 24.66 4.76
CA ARG A 54 48.84 24.60 4.19
C ARG A 54 48.22 23.24 4.49
N PHE A 55 46.98 23.27 5.00
CA PHE A 55 46.14 22.09 5.20
C PHE A 55 45.80 21.47 3.85
N GLY A 56 46.19 20.19 3.68
CA GLY A 56 46.07 19.42 2.46
C GLY A 56 45.24 18.15 2.66
N ILE A 57 44.48 17.87 1.62
CA ILE A 57 43.64 16.72 1.33
C ILE A 57 44.53 15.52 0.89
N VAL A 58 44.18 14.34 1.40
CA VAL A 58 44.31 12.97 0.80
C VAL A 58 45.64 12.18 0.87
N ARG A 59 45.44 10.91 1.27
CA ARG A 59 46.19 9.65 1.08
C ARG A 59 47.39 9.35 1.98
N ALA A 60 47.24 8.26 2.75
CA ALA A 60 48.35 7.42 3.16
C ALA A 60 48.11 5.99 2.66
N SER A 61 48.89 5.62 1.65
CA SER A 61 49.28 4.26 1.33
C SER A 61 50.27 3.77 2.39
N CYS A 62 50.08 2.57 2.93
CA CYS A 62 51.12 1.86 3.66
C CYS A 62 51.46 0.56 2.92
N THR A 63 52.75 0.40 2.67
CA THR A 63 53.45 -0.75 2.09
C THR A 63 53.47 -1.94 3.05
N GLU A 64 53.42 -3.14 2.46
CA GLU A 64 53.46 -4.45 3.09
C GLU A 64 54.76 -4.73 3.88
N GLU A 65 54.62 -5.35 5.05
CA GLU A 65 55.57 -6.34 5.55
C GLU A 65 54.96 -7.73 5.32
N VAL A 66 55.65 -8.55 4.55
CA VAL A 66 55.28 -9.95 4.28
C VAL A 66 55.72 -10.80 5.47
N VAL A 67 54.76 -11.30 6.24
CA VAL A 67 54.92 -12.49 7.07
C VAL A 67 54.02 -13.56 6.45
N VAL A 68 54.66 -14.60 5.93
CA VAL A 68 53.99 -15.77 5.34
C VAL A 68 53.40 -16.58 6.49
N ASP A 69 52.08 -16.65 6.57
CA ASP A 69 51.36 -17.66 7.33
C ASP A 69 50.33 -18.30 6.40
N ASP A 70 50.58 -19.56 6.05
CA ASP A 70 49.79 -20.36 5.11
C ASP A 70 48.43 -20.69 5.75
N HIS A 71 47.43 -19.85 5.49
CA HIS A 71 46.02 -20.22 5.60
C HIS A 71 45.23 -19.58 4.45
N GLU A 72 45.05 -20.33 3.37
CA GLU A 72 44.04 -20.07 2.34
C GLU A 72 42.65 -19.99 3.00
N ILE A 73 42.16 -18.79 3.24
CA ILE A 73 40.74 -18.50 3.41
C ILE A 73 40.36 -17.70 2.16
N ASP A 74 39.48 -18.28 1.33
CA ASP A 74 38.84 -17.61 0.19
C ASP A 74 38.10 -16.34 0.67
N ASP A 75 38.80 -15.22 0.76
CA ASP A 75 38.20 -13.89 0.85
C ASP A 75 37.68 -13.51 -0.55
N VAL A 76 36.53 -14.06 -0.92
CA VAL A 76 35.74 -13.55 -2.05
C VAL A 76 35.26 -12.16 -1.65
N GLU A 77 35.83 -11.11 -2.26
CA GLU A 77 35.34 -9.73 -2.15
C GLU A 77 33.81 -9.73 -2.34
N ARG A 78 33.08 -9.42 -1.25
CA ARG A 78 31.61 -9.43 -1.26
C ARG A 78 31.11 -8.27 -2.10
N LYS A 79 30.69 -8.56 -3.33
CA LYS A 79 30.13 -7.59 -4.25
C LYS A 79 28.66 -7.32 -3.89
N VAL A 80 28.34 -6.06 -3.61
CA VAL A 80 26.98 -5.58 -3.31
C VAL A 80 26.11 -5.76 -4.56
N LEU A 81 24.94 -6.41 -4.42
CA LEU A 81 24.01 -6.59 -5.54
C LEU A 81 23.24 -5.30 -5.81
N ARG A 82 23.27 -4.80 -7.04
CA ARG A 82 22.51 -3.61 -7.46
C ARG A 82 21.16 -4.02 -8.05
N VAL A 83 20.07 -3.66 -7.39
CA VAL A 83 18.71 -4.03 -7.80
C VAL A 83 17.95 -2.80 -8.29
N GLY A 84 17.40 -2.86 -9.52
CA GLY A 84 16.53 -1.82 -10.06
C GLY A 84 15.06 -2.14 -9.83
N ILE A 85 14.34 -1.37 -9.01
CA ILE A 85 12.88 -1.48 -8.90
C ILE A 85 12.24 -0.60 -9.98
N ILE A 86 11.38 -1.18 -10.81
CA ILE A 86 10.59 -0.43 -11.80
C ILE A 86 9.12 -0.46 -11.40
N CYS A 87 8.51 0.71 -11.23
CA CYS A 87 7.10 0.87 -10.89
C CYS A 87 6.38 1.87 -11.82
N GLY A 88 5.08 2.05 -11.61
CA GLY A 88 4.22 2.89 -12.45
C GLY A 88 3.42 2.06 -13.46
N GLY A 89 3.46 2.48 -14.73
CA GLY A 89 2.81 1.84 -15.87
C GLY A 89 1.58 2.58 -16.39
N PRO A 90 1.06 2.17 -17.57
CA PRO A 90 -0.10 2.79 -18.21
C PRO A 90 -1.46 2.35 -17.64
N SER A 91 -1.48 1.32 -16.79
CA SER A 91 -2.71 0.79 -16.19
C SER A 91 -3.29 1.74 -15.14
N ALA A 92 -4.60 1.66 -14.92
CA ALA A 92 -5.26 2.28 -13.76
C ALA A 92 -4.73 1.72 -12.41
N GLU A 93 -4.02 0.60 -12.43
CA GLU A 93 -3.37 -0.05 -11.28
C GLU A 93 -2.06 0.63 -10.83
N ARG A 94 -1.69 1.74 -11.44
CA ARG A 94 -0.48 2.51 -11.16
C ARG A 94 -0.29 2.88 -9.69
N GLY A 95 -1.37 3.17 -8.97
CA GLY A 95 -1.33 3.42 -7.51
C GLY A 95 -0.89 2.19 -6.71
N ILE A 96 -1.37 1.00 -7.10
CA ILE A 96 -0.99 -0.29 -6.50
C ILE A 96 0.50 -0.57 -6.74
N SER A 97 0.98 -0.23 -7.93
CA SER A 97 2.40 -0.36 -8.30
C SER A 97 3.30 0.52 -7.41
N LEU A 98 2.90 1.77 -7.15
CA LEU A 98 3.64 2.65 -6.25
C LEU A 98 3.66 2.12 -4.81
N ASN A 99 2.53 1.65 -4.27
CA ASN A 99 2.47 1.05 -2.93
C ASN A 99 3.32 -0.22 -2.83
N SER A 100 3.28 -1.06 -3.86
CA SER A 100 4.11 -2.25 -3.95
C SER A 100 5.60 -1.90 -3.98
N ALA A 101 5.99 -0.86 -4.73
CA ALA A 101 7.38 -0.40 -4.80
C ALA A 101 7.92 0.12 -3.47
N ARG A 102 7.11 0.85 -2.68
CA ARG A 102 7.46 1.29 -1.32
C ARG A 102 7.77 0.10 -0.43
N SER A 103 6.84 -0.85 -0.38
CA SER A 103 6.97 -2.04 0.44
C SER A 103 8.19 -2.88 0.05
N VAL A 104 8.46 -3.05 -1.25
CA VAL A 104 9.66 -3.75 -1.71
C VAL A 104 10.91 -2.99 -1.29
N LEU A 105 10.98 -1.67 -1.53
CA LEU A 105 12.13 -0.83 -1.14
C LEU A 105 12.42 -0.93 0.37
N ASP A 106 11.39 -0.77 1.21
CA ASP A 106 11.48 -0.79 2.68
C ASP A 106 12.03 -2.12 3.22
N ASN A 107 11.77 -3.22 2.51
CA ASN A 107 12.07 -4.56 2.99
C ASN A 107 13.32 -5.20 2.36
N ILE A 108 13.82 -4.72 1.22
CA ILE A 108 15.01 -5.32 0.57
C ILE A 108 16.30 -4.53 0.76
N GLN A 109 16.23 -3.21 0.93
CA GLN A 109 17.41 -2.34 1.06
C GLN A 109 18.27 -2.79 2.27
N GLY A 110 19.59 -2.87 2.09
CA GLY A 110 20.53 -3.23 3.16
C GLY A 110 21.99 -3.12 2.74
N ASP A 111 22.92 -3.45 3.63
CA ASP A 111 24.37 -3.33 3.37
C ASP A 111 24.86 -4.19 2.19
N ASP A 112 24.12 -5.26 1.89
CA ASP A 112 24.41 -6.24 0.83
C ASP A 112 23.65 -6.00 -0.48
N LEU A 113 22.68 -5.08 -0.48
CA LEU A 113 21.78 -4.82 -1.61
C LEU A 113 21.51 -3.32 -1.76
N HIS A 114 21.97 -2.77 -2.89
CA HIS A 114 21.75 -1.39 -3.25
C HIS A 114 20.57 -1.26 -4.21
N VAL A 115 19.48 -0.62 -3.78
CA VAL A 115 18.29 -0.41 -4.61
C VAL A 115 18.35 0.92 -5.35
N SER A 116 18.00 0.91 -6.63
CA SER A 116 17.69 2.11 -7.42
C SER A 116 16.26 2.03 -7.94
N CYS A 117 15.54 3.14 -7.92
CA CYS A 117 14.13 3.16 -8.28
C CYS A 117 13.91 3.88 -9.61
N TYR A 118 12.99 3.33 -10.42
CA TYR A 118 12.61 3.86 -11.73
C TYR A 118 11.10 3.87 -11.85
N TYR A 119 10.58 4.87 -12.55
CA TYR A 119 9.16 5.04 -12.79
C TYR A 119 8.84 5.08 -14.28
N ILE A 120 7.71 4.50 -14.65
CA ILE A 120 7.15 4.57 -16.00
C ILE A 120 5.78 5.25 -15.93
N ASP A 121 5.61 6.34 -16.68
CA ASP A 121 4.35 7.09 -16.71
C ASP A 121 3.27 6.40 -17.57
N SER A 122 2.10 7.04 -17.65
CA SER A 122 0.98 6.53 -18.44
C SER A 122 1.21 6.52 -19.96
N ASN A 123 2.19 7.28 -20.43
CA ASN A 123 2.59 7.37 -21.84
C ASN A 123 3.85 6.54 -22.15
N LEU A 124 4.30 5.71 -21.20
CA LEU A 124 5.52 4.89 -21.28
C LEU A 124 6.84 5.67 -21.34
N HIS A 125 6.86 6.90 -20.82
CA HIS A 125 8.12 7.58 -20.55
C HIS A 125 8.73 7.07 -19.24
N ALA A 126 10.03 6.81 -19.25
CA ALA A 126 10.76 6.31 -18.10
C ALA A 126 11.53 7.43 -17.39
N PHE A 127 11.65 7.32 -16.07
CA PHE A 127 12.32 8.28 -15.20
C PHE A 127 13.16 7.57 -14.13
N ALA A 128 14.36 8.06 -13.86
CA ALA A 128 15.09 7.70 -12.65
C ALA A 128 14.58 8.54 -11.48
N ILE A 129 14.26 7.90 -10.35
CA ILE A 129 13.66 8.55 -9.19
C ILE A 129 14.46 8.26 -7.92
N SER A 130 14.49 9.24 -7.02
CA SER A 130 15.03 9.08 -5.67
C SER A 130 14.06 8.30 -4.77
N THR A 131 14.58 7.70 -3.70
CA THR A 131 13.76 7.02 -2.68
C THR A 131 12.70 7.95 -2.08
N ALA A 132 13.02 9.22 -1.88
CA ALA A 132 12.09 10.23 -1.38
C ALA A 132 10.88 10.44 -2.32
N GLN A 133 11.09 10.37 -3.64
CA GLN A 133 10.01 10.53 -4.62
C GLN A 133 9.03 9.35 -4.61
N VAL A 134 9.48 8.14 -4.26
CA VAL A 134 8.64 6.93 -4.17
C VAL A 134 7.47 7.12 -3.19
N TYR A 135 7.62 7.95 -2.15
CA TYR A 135 6.59 8.24 -1.14
C TYR A 135 5.63 9.39 -1.50
N SER A 136 5.57 9.82 -2.76
CA SER A 136 4.58 10.81 -3.22
C SER A 136 3.14 10.27 -3.13
N ASN A 137 2.16 11.05 -2.71
CA ASN A 137 0.88 10.52 -2.20
C ASN A 137 0.07 9.75 -3.26
N THR A 138 -0.05 10.30 -4.47
CA THR A 138 -0.87 9.75 -5.56
C THR A 138 -0.07 9.63 -6.86
N PRO A 139 -0.52 8.84 -7.85
CA PRO A 139 0.12 8.84 -9.17
C PRO A 139 0.09 10.22 -9.84
N ALA A 140 -0.92 11.05 -9.57
CA ALA A 140 -0.99 12.41 -10.09
C ALA A 140 0.03 13.34 -9.40
N ASP A 141 0.23 13.19 -8.08
CA ASP A 141 1.31 13.86 -7.34
C ASP A 141 2.68 13.45 -7.91
N PHE A 142 2.81 12.17 -8.26
CA PHE A 142 3.99 11.62 -8.89
C PHE A 142 4.28 12.27 -10.26
N ASP A 143 3.31 12.26 -11.17
CA ASP A 143 3.43 12.87 -12.51
C ASP A 143 3.78 14.36 -12.44
N PHE A 144 3.17 15.09 -11.49
CA PHE A 144 3.46 16.51 -11.28
C PHE A 144 4.91 16.74 -10.82
N LYS A 145 5.39 15.96 -9.86
CA LYS A 145 6.75 16.10 -9.30
C LYS A 145 7.83 15.66 -10.29
N LEU A 146 7.55 14.67 -11.15
CA LEU A 146 8.50 14.15 -12.14
C LEU A 146 8.96 15.21 -13.15
N GLU A 147 8.06 16.09 -13.61
CA GLU A 147 8.39 17.12 -14.63
C GLU A 147 9.44 18.13 -14.14
N SER A 148 9.62 18.30 -12.82
CA SER A 148 10.56 19.26 -12.23
C SER A 148 11.75 18.64 -11.49
N LEU A 149 11.62 17.42 -10.97
CA LEU A 149 12.60 16.83 -10.04
C LEU A 149 13.29 15.57 -10.57
N ALA A 150 12.77 14.90 -11.60
CA ALA A 150 13.31 13.62 -12.05
C ALA A 150 14.02 13.73 -13.40
N GLN A 151 15.05 12.89 -13.58
CA GLN A 151 15.75 12.77 -14.85
C GLN A 151 14.97 11.81 -15.75
N GLY A 152 14.19 12.36 -16.67
CA GLY A 152 13.52 11.59 -17.71
C GLY A 152 14.50 11.05 -18.76
N PHE A 153 14.29 9.82 -19.21
CA PHE A 153 15.00 9.25 -20.34
C PHE A 153 14.33 9.70 -21.64
N ARG A 154 15.12 9.92 -22.71
CA ARG A 154 14.57 10.41 -24.00
C ARG A 154 13.79 9.32 -24.73
N SER A 155 14.13 8.06 -24.48
CA SER A 155 13.50 6.89 -25.07
C SER A 155 13.59 5.70 -24.12
N LEU A 156 12.77 4.67 -24.37
CA LEU A 156 12.90 3.39 -23.66
C LEU A 156 14.23 2.67 -23.97
N SER A 157 14.87 2.97 -25.10
CA SER A 157 16.21 2.44 -25.42
C SER A 157 17.28 3.06 -24.53
N ASP A 158 17.25 4.38 -24.34
CA ASP A 158 18.16 5.09 -23.42
C ASP A 158 17.98 4.57 -21.98
N PHE A 159 16.74 4.25 -21.61
CA PHE A 159 16.42 3.66 -20.32
C PHE A 159 17.01 2.26 -20.15
N THR A 160 16.87 1.36 -21.13
CA THR A 160 17.47 0.02 -21.03
C THR A 160 18.99 0.04 -21.07
N GLU A 161 19.60 0.93 -21.87
CA GLU A 161 21.04 1.16 -21.85
C GLU A 161 21.54 1.60 -20.47
N HIS A 162 20.82 2.53 -19.83
CA HIS A 162 21.10 2.92 -18.46
C HIS A 162 21.00 1.74 -17.49
N LEU A 163 19.88 1.00 -17.52
CA LEU A 163 19.69 -0.17 -16.66
C LEU A 163 20.81 -1.19 -16.81
N ALA A 164 21.21 -1.52 -18.03
CA ALA A 164 22.29 -2.49 -18.30
C ALA A 164 23.64 -2.09 -17.69
N SER A 165 23.88 -0.78 -17.48
CA SER A 165 25.10 -0.27 -16.83
C SER A 165 24.96 -0.09 -15.31
N SER A 166 23.76 0.28 -14.85
CA SER A 166 23.53 0.75 -13.49
C SER A 166 23.10 -0.35 -12.52
N VAL A 167 22.44 -1.41 -13.00
CA VAL A 167 21.88 -2.47 -12.15
C VAL A 167 22.36 -3.85 -12.58
N ASP A 168 22.37 -4.79 -11.64
CA ASP A 168 22.71 -6.19 -11.90
C ASP A 168 21.44 -7.02 -12.19
N ILE A 169 20.32 -6.68 -11.55
CA ILE A 169 19.01 -7.31 -11.78
C ILE A 169 17.88 -6.30 -11.58
N VAL A 170 16.79 -6.46 -12.34
CA VAL A 170 15.58 -5.65 -12.24
C VAL A 170 14.47 -6.41 -11.51
N PHE A 171 13.79 -5.74 -10.59
CA PHE A 171 12.53 -6.21 -10.01
C PHE A 171 11.37 -5.37 -10.60
N PRO A 172 10.66 -5.87 -11.61
CA PRO A 172 9.49 -5.19 -12.15
C PRO A 172 8.31 -5.32 -11.18
N VAL A 173 7.78 -4.17 -10.74
CA VAL A 173 6.64 -4.06 -9.83
C VAL A 173 5.53 -3.24 -10.49
N ILE A 174 5.24 -3.53 -11.77
CA ILE A 174 4.18 -2.89 -12.56
C ILE A 174 2.99 -3.85 -12.62
N HIS A 175 1.80 -3.37 -12.25
CA HIS A 175 0.56 -4.18 -12.27
C HIS A 175 -0.27 -3.90 -13.51
N GLY A 176 -0.97 -4.92 -14.02
CA GLY A 176 -1.77 -4.82 -15.23
C GLY A 176 -0.96 -4.65 -16.51
N ARG A 177 -1.49 -3.87 -17.46
CA ARG A 177 -0.87 -3.64 -18.78
C ARG A 177 0.57 -3.10 -18.66
N PHE A 178 1.44 -3.54 -19.57
CA PHE A 178 2.89 -3.33 -19.58
C PHE A 178 3.68 -4.05 -18.47
N GLY A 179 3.02 -4.57 -17.43
CA GLY A 179 3.64 -5.33 -16.35
C GLY A 179 3.32 -6.83 -16.43
N GLU A 180 2.08 -7.20 -16.19
CA GLU A 180 1.63 -8.60 -16.19
C GLU A 180 1.37 -9.15 -17.59
N ASP A 181 1.20 -8.29 -18.59
CA ASP A 181 1.05 -8.69 -19.99
C ASP A 181 2.37 -9.02 -20.70
N GLY A 182 3.52 -8.89 -20.02
CA GLY A 182 4.84 -9.19 -20.55
C GLY A 182 5.58 -8.01 -21.20
N GLY A 183 5.00 -6.81 -21.24
CA GLY A 183 5.58 -5.66 -21.95
C GLY A 183 6.96 -5.23 -21.45
N ILE A 184 7.12 -5.01 -20.14
CA ILE A 184 8.40 -4.65 -19.54
C ILE A 184 9.40 -5.80 -19.61
N GLN A 185 8.93 -7.04 -19.47
CA GLN A 185 9.77 -8.24 -19.56
C GLN A 185 10.35 -8.39 -20.96
N GLU A 186 9.56 -8.17 -22.01
CA GLU A 186 10.04 -8.20 -23.39
C GLU A 186 11.13 -7.14 -23.63
N LEU A 187 10.96 -5.94 -23.06
CA LEU A 187 11.95 -4.87 -23.13
C LEU A 187 13.29 -5.25 -22.47
N LEU A 188 13.22 -5.89 -21.29
CA LEU A 188 14.38 -6.37 -20.54
C LEU A 188 15.06 -7.56 -21.22
N GLU A 189 14.29 -8.52 -21.74
CA GLU A 189 14.77 -9.69 -22.49
C GLU A 189 15.54 -9.26 -23.75
N ARG A 190 15.00 -8.32 -24.54
CA ARG A 190 15.66 -7.79 -25.74
C ARG A 190 17.00 -7.11 -25.44
N SER A 191 17.14 -6.54 -24.24
CA SER A 191 18.35 -5.84 -23.80
C SER A 191 19.28 -6.74 -22.96
N ASN A 192 18.94 -8.03 -22.82
CA ASN A 192 19.66 -9.01 -21.99
C ASN A 192 19.88 -8.54 -20.54
N ILE A 193 18.90 -7.84 -19.97
CA ILE A 193 18.92 -7.36 -18.59
C ILE A 193 18.29 -8.44 -17.69
N PRO A 194 19.00 -8.96 -16.68
CA PRO A 194 18.42 -9.90 -15.72
C PRO A 194 17.22 -9.30 -14.99
N PHE A 195 16.17 -10.09 -14.76
CA PHE A 195 15.00 -9.65 -14.01
C PHE A 195 14.32 -10.75 -13.20
N VAL A 196 13.55 -10.33 -12.18
CA VAL A 196 12.68 -11.14 -11.34
C VAL A 196 11.32 -11.33 -12.01
N GLY A 197 10.80 -12.56 -11.98
CA GLY A 197 9.48 -12.91 -12.47
C GLY A 197 9.49 -13.76 -13.74
N THR A 198 8.28 -13.97 -14.27
CA THR A 198 8.00 -14.81 -15.45
C THR A 198 8.36 -14.08 -16.76
N GLY A 199 8.79 -14.82 -17.79
CA GLY A 199 9.18 -14.27 -19.09
C GLY A 199 7.99 -13.78 -19.93
N SER A 200 8.26 -12.92 -20.91
CA SER A 200 7.24 -12.17 -21.67
C SER A 200 6.21 -13.06 -22.36
N ILE A 201 6.64 -14.15 -23.00
CA ILE A 201 5.77 -15.09 -23.73
C ILE A 201 4.80 -15.80 -22.78
N GLN A 202 5.28 -16.23 -21.61
CA GLN A 202 4.45 -16.88 -20.61
C GLN A 202 3.48 -15.88 -19.97
N CYS A 203 3.93 -14.64 -19.75
CA CYS A 203 3.08 -13.57 -19.26
C CYS A 203 1.89 -13.30 -20.20
N GLN A 204 2.15 -13.16 -21.49
CA GLN A 204 1.10 -12.95 -22.51
C GLN A 204 0.05 -14.07 -22.50
N LYS A 205 0.47 -15.32 -22.32
CA LYS A 205 -0.45 -16.48 -22.30
C LYS A 205 -1.26 -16.58 -21.01
N ALA A 206 -0.67 -16.24 -19.87
CA ALA A 206 -1.31 -16.40 -18.56
C ALA A 206 -2.22 -15.23 -18.19
N PHE A 207 -1.91 -14.02 -18.68
CA PHE A 207 -2.63 -12.80 -18.29
C PHE A 207 -3.95 -12.59 -19.03
N ASP A 208 -4.08 -13.03 -20.28
CA ASP A 208 -5.36 -13.02 -21.00
C ASP A 208 -6.26 -14.14 -20.44
N LYS A 209 -7.28 -13.76 -19.67
CA LYS A 209 -8.17 -14.71 -18.97
C LYS A 209 -8.87 -15.69 -19.92
N TYR A 210 -9.16 -15.27 -21.15
CA TYR A 210 -9.81 -16.15 -22.12
C TYR A 210 -8.83 -17.21 -22.62
N ASP A 211 -7.64 -16.79 -23.05
CA ASP A 211 -6.59 -17.70 -23.53
C ASP A 211 -6.11 -18.64 -22.41
N ALA A 212 -5.98 -18.13 -21.18
CA ALA A 212 -5.69 -18.91 -19.99
C ALA A 212 -6.77 -19.97 -19.73
N SER A 213 -8.05 -19.61 -19.82
CA SER A 213 -9.17 -20.57 -19.66
C SER A 213 -9.15 -21.67 -20.72
N LEU A 214 -8.84 -21.34 -21.98
CA LEU A 214 -8.68 -22.34 -23.04
C LEU A 214 -7.51 -23.29 -22.76
N GLU A 215 -6.39 -22.77 -22.28
CA GLU A 215 -5.23 -23.60 -21.92
C GLU A 215 -5.54 -24.50 -20.71
N LEU A 216 -6.22 -23.99 -19.69
CA LEU A 216 -6.68 -24.76 -18.54
C LEU A 216 -7.55 -25.96 -18.97
N ASP A 217 -8.50 -25.72 -19.89
CA ASP A 217 -9.37 -26.77 -20.43
C ASP A 217 -8.57 -27.84 -21.20
N ARG A 218 -7.63 -27.42 -22.06
CA ARG A 218 -6.72 -28.33 -22.79
C ARG A 218 -5.87 -29.17 -21.85
N GLN A 219 -5.48 -28.60 -20.72
CA GLN A 219 -4.68 -29.25 -19.68
C GLN A 219 -5.53 -30.17 -18.76
N GLY A 220 -6.85 -30.22 -18.98
CA GLY A 220 -7.78 -31.09 -18.27
C GLY A 220 -8.30 -30.51 -16.95
N PHE A 221 -8.16 -29.21 -16.71
CA PHE A 221 -8.75 -28.55 -15.53
C PHE A 221 -10.24 -28.26 -15.75
N VAL A 222 -10.99 -28.21 -14.66
CA VAL A 222 -12.35 -27.65 -14.68
C VAL A 222 -12.24 -26.13 -14.91
N THR A 223 -12.96 -25.63 -15.90
CA THR A 223 -13.03 -24.21 -16.27
C THR A 223 -14.46 -23.73 -16.19
N VAL A 224 -14.64 -22.43 -15.94
CA VAL A 224 -15.95 -21.79 -15.97
C VAL A 224 -16.37 -21.65 -17.43
N PRO A 225 -17.57 -22.09 -17.82
CA PRO A 225 -18.09 -21.80 -19.15
C PRO A 225 -18.06 -20.30 -19.38
N ASN A 226 -17.55 -19.90 -20.53
CA ASN A 226 -17.36 -18.49 -20.86
C ASN A 226 -17.68 -18.20 -22.33
N PHE A 227 -17.95 -16.92 -22.62
CA PHE A 227 -18.22 -16.38 -23.94
C PHE A 227 -17.40 -15.10 -24.15
N LEU A 228 -16.70 -14.99 -25.27
CA LEU A 228 -15.85 -13.84 -25.59
C LEU A 228 -16.59 -12.85 -26.49
N ILE A 229 -16.53 -11.56 -26.14
CA ILE A 229 -16.92 -10.44 -26.98
C ILE A 229 -15.66 -9.67 -27.36
N GLN A 230 -15.50 -9.33 -28.63
CA GLN A 230 -14.33 -8.61 -29.13
C GLN A 230 -14.72 -7.42 -30.00
N GLY A 231 -14.16 -6.25 -29.70
CA GLY A 231 -14.38 -5.03 -30.47
C GLY A 231 -15.85 -4.60 -30.52
N ASN A 232 -16.29 -4.06 -31.66
CA ASN A 232 -17.66 -3.59 -31.85
C ASN A 232 -18.62 -4.70 -32.34
N GLU A 233 -18.21 -5.97 -32.26
CA GLU A 233 -19.04 -7.08 -32.71
C GLU A 233 -20.09 -7.43 -31.64
N THR A 234 -21.33 -7.01 -31.86
CA THR A 234 -22.47 -7.44 -31.04
C THR A 234 -23.02 -8.76 -31.56
N ASP A 235 -22.67 -9.89 -30.93
CA ASP A 235 -23.26 -11.20 -31.23
C ASP A 235 -24.37 -11.57 -30.23
N ASP A 236 -25.48 -10.85 -30.33
CA ASP A 236 -26.69 -11.11 -29.51
C ASP A 236 -27.21 -12.54 -29.71
N SER A 237 -27.10 -13.06 -30.94
CA SER A 237 -27.59 -14.39 -31.31
C SER A 237 -26.73 -15.53 -30.74
N GLY A 238 -25.42 -15.38 -30.75
CA GLY A 238 -24.48 -16.34 -30.18
C GLY A 238 -24.51 -16.30 -28.66
N LEU A 239 -24.59 -15.11 -28.06
CA LEU A 239 -24.71 -14.97 -26.61
C LEU A 239 -26.02 -15.59 -26.09
N SER A 240 -27.15 -15.36 -26.80
CA SER A 240 -28.43 -15.99 -26.44
C SER A 240 -28.36 -17.52 -26.47
N LYS A 241 -27.75 -18.10 -27.52
CA LYS A 241 -27.54 -19.55 -27.61
C LYS A 241 -26.62 -20.06 -26.49
N TRP A 242 -25.60 -19.30 -26.12
CA TRP A 242 -24.70 -19.65 -25.03
C TRP A 242 -25.43 -19.65 -23.67
N PHE A 243 -26.32 -18.68 -23.42
CA PHE A 243 -27.19 -18.67 -22.24
C PHE A 243 -28.06 -19.93 -22.17
N GLU A 244 -28.73 -20.29 -23.27
CA GLU A 244 -29.56 -21.50 -23.35
C GLU A 244 -28.76 -22.79 -23.11
N GLN A 245 -27.57 -22.91 -23.72
CA GLN A 245 -26.68 -24.07 -23.57
C GLN A 245 -26.20 -24.27 -22.12
N ASN A 246 -26.03 -23.17 -21.38
CA ASN A 246 -25.59 -23.19 -19.99
C ASN A 246 -26.77 -23.17 -18.99
N LEU A 247 -28.00 -23.37 -19.46
CA LEU A 247 -29.22 -23.41 -18.63
C LEU A 247 -29.48 -22.10 -17.87
N LEU A 248 -29.11 -20.96 -18.46
CA LEU A 248 -29.35 -19.62 -17.92
C LEU A 248 -30.58 -18.99 -18.59
N ASP A 249 -31.36 -18.24 -17.81
CA ASP A 249 -32.48 -17.45 -18.36
C ASP A 249 -31.95 -16.29 -19.21
N ILE A 250 -32.46 -16.11 -20.43
CA ILE A 250 -32.01 -15.09 -21.38
C ILE A 250 -32.23 -13.66 -20.85
N LYS A 251 -33.23 -13.45 -19.99
CA LYS A 251 -33.62 -12.13 -19.48
C LYS A 251 -33.09 -11.84 -18.07
N SER A 252 -32.90 -12.85 -17.24
CA SER A 252 -32.52 -12.67 -15.83
C SER A 252 -31.35 -13.54 -15.37
N GLY A 253 -30.79 -14.37 -16.25
CA GLY A 253 -29.66 -15.24 -15.96
C GLY A 253 -28.46 -14.42 -15.48
N LYS A 254 -27.89 -14.83 -14.34
CA LYS A 254 -26.82 -14.08 -13.67
C LYS A 254 -25.45 -14.50 -14.21
N VAL A 255 -24.69 -13.53 -14.71
CA VAL A 255 -23.34 -13.73 -15.25
C VAL A 255 -22.37 -12.67 -14.72
N VAL A 256 -21.08 -12.91 -14.89
CA VAL A 256 -20.02 -11.94 -14.64
C VAL A 256 -19.47 -11.47 -15.97
N VAL A 257 -19.38 -10.15 -16.15
CA VAL A 257 -18.76 -9.48 -17.29
C VAL A 257 -17.44 -8.89 -16.82
N LYS A 258 -16.32 -9.31 -17.42
CA LYS A 258 -14.97 -8.87 -17.02
C LYS A 258 -14.04 -8.65 -18.22
N PRO A 259 -13.14 -7.65 -18.18
CA PRO A 259 -12.08 -7.52 -19.20
C PRO A 259 -11.11 -8.71 -19.14
N THR A 260 -10.61 -9.11 -20.30
CA THR A 260 -9.67 -10.23 -20.42
C THR A 260 -8.29 -9.89 -19.84
N ARG A 261 -7.82 -8.65 -19.99
CA ARG A 261 -6.43 -8.20 -19.74
C ARG A 261 -6.34 -7.04 -18.73
N ALA A 262 -7.26 -6.98 -17.77
CA ALA A 262 -7.15 -6.07 -16.63
C ALA A 262 -7.11 -6.82 -15.29
N GLY A 263 -6.31 -6.31 -14.35
CA GLY A 263 -6.18 -6.84 -12.99
C GLY A 263 -7.16 -6.18 -12.00
N SER A 264 -7.01 -6.56 -10.73
CA SER A 264 -7.63 -5.88 -9.57
C SER A 264 -9.16 -5.66 -9.62
N SER A 265 -9.88 -6.52 -10.35
CA SER A 265 -11.33 -6.43 -10.56
C SER A 265 -11.80 -5.11 -11.22
N ILE A 266 -10.90 -4.42 -11.93
CA ILE A 266 -11.25 -3.20 -12.69
C ILE A 266 -12.10 -3.60 -13.89
N GLY A 267 -13.23 -2.90 -14.11
CA GLY A 267 -14.16 -3.21 -15.20
C GLY A 267 -15.00 -4.49 -15.00
N VAL A 268 -14.92 -5.15 -13.84
CA VAL A 268 -15.73 -6.33 -13.53
C VAL A 268 -17.11 -5.92 -13.04
N SER A 269 -18.16 -6.53 -13.59
CA SER A 269 -19.55 -6.29 -13.19
C SER A 269 -20.38 -7.56 -13.25
N VAL A 270 -21.38 -7.67 -12.38
CA VAL A 270 -22.42 -8.70 -12.50
C VAL A 270 -23.45 -8.20 -13.50
N ALA A 271 -23.94 -9.06 -14.39
CA ALA A 271 -24.98 -8.74 -15.36
C ALA A 271 -26.13 -9.75 -15.30
N TYR A 272 -27.32 -9.31 -15.70
CA TYR A 272 -28.55 -10.10 -15.68
C TYR A 272 -29.17 -10.20 -17.09
N GLY A 273 -29.08 -11.37 -17.68
CA GLY A 273 -29.54 -11.64 -19.03
C GLY A 273 -28.61 -11.10 -20.13
N VAL A 274 -28.96 -11.41 -21.38
CA VAL A 274 -28.16 -11.11 -22.58
C VAL A 274 -28.00 -9.60 -22.79
N SER A 275 -29.10 -8.85 -22.70
CA SER A 275 -29.12 -7.40 -22.98
C SER A 275 -28.23 -6.59 -22.02
N ASP A 276 -28.34 -6.87 -20.71
CA ASP A 276 -27.52 -6.21 -19.70
C ASP A 276 -26.04 -6.59 -19.84
N SER A 277 -25.76 -7.86 -20.16
CA SER A 277 -24.40 -8.36 -20.40
C SER A 277 -23.71 -7.64 -21.56
N LEU A 278 -24.41 -7.47 -22.69
CA LEU A 278 -23.90 -6.72 -23.84
C LEU A 278 -23.70 -5.24 -23.50
N THR A 279 -24.63 -4.64 -22.77
CA THR A 279 -24.53 -3.23 -22.35
C THR A 279 -23.29 -3.01 -21.48
N LYS A 280 -23.07 -3.87 -20.50
CA LYS A 280 -21.90 -3.83 -19.61
C LYS A 280 -20.60 -4.13 -20.35
N ALA A 281 -20.60 -5.08 -21.28
CA ALA A 281 -19.42 -5.37 -22.11
C ALA A 281 -19.04 -4.20 -23.02
N ASN A 282 -20.02 -3.61 -23.72
CA ASN A 282 -19.80 -2.42 -24.56
C ASN A 282 -19.31 -1.22 -23.74
N ARG A 283 -19.75 -1.10 -22.48
CA ARG A 283 -19.26 -0.07 -21.57
C ARG A 283 -17.76 -0.24 -21.28
N VAL A 284 -17.30 -1.45 -20.96
CA VAL A 284 -15.86 -1.74 -20.74
C VAL A 284 -15.02 -1.37 -21.99
N ILE A 285 -15.52 -1.71 -23.18
CA ILE A 285 -14.84 -1.43 -24.46
C ILE A 285 -14.82 0.08 -24.76
N SER A 286 -15.96 0.76 -24.59
CA SER A 286 -16.07 2.20 -24.87
C SER A 286 -15.35 3.08 -23.85
N GLU A 287 -15.24 2.63 -22.60
CA GLU A 287 -14.38 3.25 -21.57
C GLU A 287 -12.88 3.02 -21.84
N GLY A 288 -12.53 2.19 -22.83
CA GLY A 288 -11.14 1.91 -23.23
C GLY A 288 -10.38 1.05 -22.22
N ILE A 289 -11.09 0.30 -21.37
CA ILE A 289 -10.48 -0.58 -20.36
C ILE A 289 -9.81 -1.79 -21.03
N ASP A 290 -10.53 -2.44 -21.95
CA ASP A 290 -10.05 -3.57 -22.75
C ASP A 290 -10.85 -3.68 -24.05
N ASP A 291 -10.27 -4.19 -25.12
CA ASP A 291 -10.95 -4.43 -26.41
C ASP A 291 -11.57 -5.83 -26.52
N LYS A 292 -11.29 -6.69 -25.53
CA LYS A 292 -11.85 -8.02 -25.34
C LYS A 292 -12.52 -8.14 -23.96
N VAL A 293 -13.75 -8.65 -23.95
CA VAL A 293 -14.55 -8.83 -22.74
C VAL A 293 -15.04 -10.27 -22.63
N LEU A 294 -14.88 -10.84 -21.44
CA LEU A 294 -15.29 -12.20 -21.11
C LEU A 294 -16.59 -12.18 -20.31
N ILE A 295 -17.56 -13.00 -20.73
CA ILE A 295 -18.79 -13.27 -19.99
C ILE A 295 -18.68 -14.68 -19.41
N GLU A 296 -18.83 -14.82 -18.11
CA GLU A 296 -18.73 -16.09 -17.36
C GLU A 296 -20.00 -16.36 -16.55
N ILE A 297 -20.31 -17.63 -16.32
CA ILE A 297 -21.36 -18.01 -15.39
C ILE A 297 -21.03 -17.47 -14.00
N PHE A 298 -22.00 -16.82 -13.35
CA PHE A 298 -21.83 -16.42 -11.95
C PHE A 298 -21.83 -17.65 -11.04
N LEU A 299 -20.74 -17.85 -10.30
CA LEU A 299 -20.54 -19.01 -9.44
C LEU A 299 -21.28 -18.85 -8.09
N GLU A 300 -22.59 -19.10 -8.10
CA GLU A 300 -23.41 -18.99 -6.88
C GLU A 300 -23.01 -20.01 -5.80
N GLY A 301 -22.91 -19.51 -4.55
CA GLY A 301 -22.56 -20.32 -3.38
C GLY A 301 -21.11 -20.81 -3.34
N GLY A 302 -20.26 -20.33 -4.26
CA GLY A 302 -18.82 -20.60 -4.24
C GLY A 302 -18.06 -19.71 -3.27
N SER A 303 -16.98 -20.24 -2.72
CA SER A 303 -16.01 -19.48 -1.92
C SER A 303 -14.76 -19.20 -2.76
N GLU A 304 -14.34 -17.95 -2.82
CA GLU A 304 -13.10 -17.56 -3.50
C GLU A 304 -11.87 -17.97 -2.67
N PHE A 305 -10.80 -18.36 -3.34
CA PHE A 305 -9.52 -18.64 -2.71
C PHE A 305 -8.36 -18.03 -3.48
N THR A 306 -7.28 -17.75 -2.76
CA THR A 306 -6.00 -17.30 -3.30
C THR A 306 -4.88 -18.21 -2.83
N ALA A 307 -3.97 -18.58 -3.72
CA ALA A 307 -2.80 -19.38 -3.42
C ALA A 307 -1.53 -18.75 -4.01
N ILE A 308 -0.55 -18.47 -3.15
CA ILE A 308 0.78 -18.02 -3.56
C ILE A 308 1.64 -19.24 -3.86
N VAL A 309 2.28 -19.23 -5.02
CA VAL A 309 3.23 -20.26 -5.44
C VAL A 309 4.63 -19.64 -5.46
N LEU A 310 5.60 -20.33 -4.87
CA LEU A 310 7.01 -19.96 -4.91
C LEU A 310 7.80 -21.04 -5.63
N ASP A 311 8.69 -20.64 -6.53
CA ASP A 311 9.67 -21.55 -7.12
C ASP A 311 10.86 -21.69 -6.19
N VAL A 312 11.08 -22.90 -5.66
CA VAL A 312 12.24 -23.23 -4.81
C VAL A 312 13.28 -24.06 -5.57
N GLY A 313 13.14 -24.11 -6.90
CA GLY A 313 13.99 -24.84 -7.81
C GLY A 313 15.42 -24.30 -7.90
N SER A 314 16.15 -24.77 -8.93
CA SER A 314 17.51 -24.29 -9.21
C SER A 314 17.71 -24.07 -10.70
N GLY A 315 18.26 -22.91 -11.06
CA GLY A 315 18.45 -22.52 -12.46
C GLY A 315 17.13 -22.52 -13.23
N PHE A 316 16.99 -23.44 -14.19
CA PHE A 316 15.76 -23.61 -14.99
C PHE A 316 14.88 -24.78 -14.54
N ASN A 317 15.27 -25.51 -13.48
CA ASN A 317 14.46 -26.60 -12.94
C ASN A 317 13.43 -26.04 -11.96
N CYS A 318 12.17 -25.95 -12.40
CA CYS A 318 11.07 -25.40 -11.62
C CYS A 318 10.55 -26.41 -10.58
N GLN A 319 10.59 -26.02 -9.31
CA GLN A 319 10.01 -26.77 -8.18
C GLN A 319 9.05 -25.86 -7.42
N PRO A 320 7.79 -25.74 -7.84
CA PRO A 320 6.82 -24.89 -7.19
C PRO A 320 6.34 -25.47 -5.87
N VAL A 321 6.45 -24.68 -4.82
CA VAL A 321 5.82 -24.92 -3.52
C VAL A 321 4.69 -23.92 -3.34
N VAL A 322 3.48 -24.45 -3.16
CA VAL A 322 2.29 -23.64 -2.89
C VAL A 322 2.21 -23.40 -1.38
N LEU A 323 2.14 -22.13 -1.01
CA LEU A 323 1.96 -21.67 0.37
C LEU A 323 0.58 -22.07 0.90
N LEU A 324 0.30 -21.71 2.15
CA LEU A 324 -1.02 -21.93 2.75
C LEU A 324 -2.06 -21.06 2.03
N PRO A 325 -3.05 -21.64 1.32
CA PRO A 325 -4.07 -20.84 0.63
C PRO A 325 -4.85 -19.97 1.62
N THR A 326 -5.52 -18.95 1.08
CA THR A 326 -6.42 -18.08 1.83
C THR A 326 -7.82 -18.20 1.25
N GLU A 327 -8.82 -18.41 2.09
CA GLU A 327 -10.24 -18.26 1.71
C GLU A 327 -10.64 -16.80 1.86
N VAL A 328 -11.34 -16.29 0.85
CA VAL A 328 -11.91 -14.93 0.82
C VAL A 328 -13.42 -15.04 1.01
N GLU A 329 -13.91 -14.59 2.15
CA GLU A 329 -15.33 -14.62 2.52
C GLU A 329 -15.93 -13.22 2.38
N LEU A 330 -17.01 -13.08 1.60
CA LEU A 330 -17.78 -11.83 1.54
C LEU A 330 -18.81 -11.80 2.68
N GLN A 331 -18.69 -10.85 3.61
CA GLN A 331 -19.61 -10.67 4.73
C GLN A 331 -20.75 -9.71 4.34
N SER A 332 -21.99 -10.21 4.36
CA SER A 332 -23.20 -9.38 4.18
C SER A 332 -23.80 -9.04 5.56
N HIS A 333 -23.51 -7.86 6.08
CA HIS A 333 -24.18 -7.35 7.28
C HIS A 333 -25.38 -6.46 6.89
N GLY A 334 -26.60 -7.01 7.02
CA GLY A 334 -27.86 -6.24 7.00
C GLY A 334 -28.84 -6.63 5.89
N THR A 335 -30.13 -6.55 6.22
CA THR A 335 -31.31 -6.74 5.35
C THR A 335 -31.54 -5.55 4.40
N VAL A 336 -30.48 -4.99 3.83
CA VAL A 336 -30.55 -3.93 2.82
C VAL A 336 -30.24 -4.60 1.49
N ASP A 337 -31.11 -4.40 0.48
CA ASP A 337 -30.99 -4.98 -0.86
C ASP A 337 -29.53 -5.00 -1.32
N VAL A 338 -29.03 -6.20 -1.61
CA VAL A 338 -27.68 -6.42 -2.14
C VAL A 338 -27.58 -5.68 -3.46
N SER A 339 -27.08 -4.44 -3.42
CA SER A 339 -26.82 -3.66 -4.61
C SER A 339 -25.77 -4.40 -5.46
N GLU A 340 -25.75 -4.21 -6.79
CA GLU A 340 -24.76 -4.84 -7.69
C GLU A 340 -23.29 -4.65 -7.20
N LYS A 341 -23.03 -3.58 -6.44
CA LYS A 341 -21.71 -3.26 -5.89
C LYS A 341 -21.30 -4.17 -4.74
N ASP A 342 -22.25 -4.83 -4.08
CA ASP A 342 -22.00 -5.62 -2.88
C ASP A 342 -21.76 -7.12 -3.14
N ALA A 343 -21.98 -7.59 -4.37
CA ALA A 343 -21.94 -9.00 -4.72
C ALA A 343 -20.55 -9.55 -5.12
N ILE A 344 -19.51 -8.70 -5.26
CA ILE A 344 -18.19 -9.11 -5.80
C ILE A 344 -17.01 -8.63 -4.95
N PHE A 345 -15.90 -9.37 -5.00
CA PHE A 345 -14.62 -8.94 -4.41
C PHE A 345 -13.91 -7.92 -5.32
N ASN A 346 -14.30 -6.65 -5.18
CA ASN A 346 -13.85 -5.54 -6.03
C ASN A 346 -12.56 -4.86 -5.53
N TYR A 347 -12.00 -3.95 -6.34
CA TYR A 347 -10.80 -3.15 -6.02
C TYR A 347 -10.84 -2.54 -4.61
N ARG A 348 -11.96 -1.89 -4.26
CA ARG A 348 -12.12 -1.24 -2.95
C ARG A 348 -11.99 -2.25 -1.80
N ARG A 349 -12.57 -3.44 -1.94
CA ARG A 349 -12.50 -4.51 -0.93
C ARG A 349 -11.12 -5.17 -0.84
N LYS A 350 -10.35 -5.17 -1.93
CA LYS A 350 -9.00 -5.76 -2.02
C LYS A 350 -7.93 -4.92 -1.31
N TYR A 351 -8.07 -3.59 -1.35
CA TYR A 351 -6.98 -2.68 -0.93
C TYR A 351 -7.38 -1.67 0.14
N LEU A 352 -8.69 -1.50 0.45
CA LEU A 352 -9.14 -0.57 1.48
C LEU A 352 -9.75 -1.30 2.69
N PRO A 353 -9.53 -0.79 3.91
CA PRO A 353 -10.20 -1.30 5.12
C PRO A 353 -11.71 -1.42 4.94
N THR A 354 -12.22 -2.64 5.12
CA THR A 354 -13.64 -2.94 5.00
C THR A 354 -14.03 -4.09 5.92
N ARG A 355 -15.25 -4.08 6.45
CA ARG A 355 -15.86 -5.21 7.15
C ARG A 355 -16.71 -6.09 6.24
N GLN A 356 -16.65 -5.85 4.93
CA GLN A 356 -17.41 -6.61 3.94
C GLN A 356 -16.67 -7.88 3.49
N VAL A 357 -15.43 -8.07 3.93
CA VAL A 357 -14.59 -9.22 3.57
C VAL A 357 -13.88 -9.73 4.81
N ALA A 358 -13.71 -11.04 4.90
CA ALA A 358 -12.83 -11.69 5.87
C ALA A 358 -11.87 -12.65 5.16
N TYR A 359 -10.65 -12.76 5.70
CA TYR A 359 -9.58 -13.57 5.14
C TYR A 359 -9.18 -14.69 6.10
N HIS A 360 -9.37 -15.93 5.67
CA HIS A 360 -9.11 -17.11 6.49
C HIS A 360 -7.87 -17.86 5.98
N THR A 361 -6.79 -17.88 6.77
CA THR A 361 -5.53 -18.56 6.41
C THR A 361 -5.01 -19.39 7.60
N PRO A 362 -5.04 -20.74 7.55
CA PRO A 362 -5.52 -21.58 6.43
C PRO A 362 -7.04 -21.44 6.20
N PRO A 363 -7.54 -21.81 5.00
CA PRO A 363 -8.95 -21.69 4.68
C PRO A 363 -9.76 -22.69 5.53
N ARG A 364 -11.07 -22.49 5.64
CA ARG A 364 -11.98 -23.38 6.40
C ARG A 364 -12.48 -24.57 5.57
N PHE A 365 -11.93 -24.75 4.36
CA PHE A 365 -12.20 -25.89 3.51
C PHE A 365 -11.70 -27.20 4.13
N SER A 366 -12.21 -28.31 3.63
CA SER A 366 -11.74 -29.64 4.00
C SER A 366 -10.31 -29.91 3.50
N MET A 367 -9.61 -30.84 4.13
CA MET A 367 -8.21 -31.16 3.83
C MET A 367 -7.98 -31.65 2.40
N ASP A 368 -8.93 -32.39 1.82
CA ASP A 368 -8.90 -32.84 0.43
C ASP A 368 -8.97 -31.66 -0.55
N VAL A 369 -9.82 -30.67 -0.26
CA VAL A 369 -9.92 -29.43 -1.07
C VAL A 369 -8.63 -28.61 -0.96
N ILE A 370 -8.09 -28.40 0.24
CA ILE A 370 -6.82 -27.67 0.45
C ILE A 370 -5.68 -28.36 -0.31
N SER A 371 -5.58 -29.68 -0.20
CA SER A 371 -4.58 -30.47 -0.92
C SER A 371 -4.71 -30.32 -2.44
N LYS A 372 -5.95 -30.32 -2.95
CA LYS A 372 -6.24 -30.17 -4.39
C LYS A 372 -5.97 -28.77 -4.92
N ILE A 373 -6.22 -27.73 -4.11
CA ILE A 373 -5.81 -26.36 -4.44
C ILE A 373 -4.28 -26.31 -4.59
N ARG A 374 -3.53 -26.84 -3.61
CA ARG A 374 -2.06 -26.84 -3.65
C ARG A 374 -1.50 -27.66 -4.82
N GLU A 375 -2.04 -28.85 -5.07
CA GLU A 375 -1.65 -29.70 -6.20
C GLU A 375 -1.92 -29.00 -7.54
N GLY A 376 -3.11 -28.42 -7.70
CA GLY A 376 -3.51 -27.75 -8.93
C GLY A 376 -2.68 -26.50 -9.21
N ALA A 377 -2.50 -25.63 -8.22
CA ALA A 377 -1.68 -24.42 -8.36
C ALA A 377 -0.22 -24.75 -8.69
N SER A 378 0.36 -25.79 -8.07
CA SER A 378 1.71 -26.29 -8.38
C SER A 378 1.82 -26.76 -9.84
N LEU A 379 0.84 -27.54 -10.30
CA LEU A 379 0.79 -28.08 -11.66
C LEU A 379 0.62 -26.98 -12.72
N LEU A 380 -0.22 -25.98 -12.44
CA LEU A 380 -0.41 -24.83 -13.32
C LEU A 380 0.85 -24.00 -13.45
N PHE A 381 1.54 -23.73 -12.34
CA PHE A 381 2.79 -22.99 -12.34
C PHE A 381 3.84 -23.65 -13.24
N GLN A 382 4.00 -24.97 -13.14
CA GLN A 382 4.90 -25.74 -14.00
C GLN A 382 4.47 -25.74 -15.48
N ARG A 383 3.20 -26.04 -15.76
CA ARG A 383 2.70 -26.21 -17.14
C ARG A 383 2.71 -24.91 -17.94
N LEU A 384 2.46 -23.79 -17.28
CA LEU A 384 2.52 -22.46 -17.89
C LEU A 384 3.96 -21.92 -17.96
N GLY A 385 4.94 -22.61 -17.36
CA GLY A 385 6.34 -22.21 -17.35
C GLY A 385 6.59 -20.92 -16.56
N LEU A 386 5.80 -20.71 -15.50
CA LEU A 386 5.95 -19.56 -14.61
C LEU A 386 7.26 -19.67 -13.80
N ARG A 387 7.74 -18.54 -13.27
CA ARG A 387 9.02 -18.45 -12.57
C ARG A 387 8.95 -17.57 -11.34
N ASP A 388 9.83 -17.86 -10.39
CA ASP A 388 10.01 -17.17 -9.10
C ASP A 388 8.81 -17.22 -8.17
N PHE A 389 7.71 -16.58 -8.53
CA PHE A 389 6.48 -16.58 -7.77
C PHE A 389 5.28 -16.22 -8.64
N ALA A 390 4.09 -16.61 -8.20
CA ALA A 390 2.82 -16.19 -8.80
C ALA A 390 1.70 -16.25 -7.76
N ARG A 391 0.63 -15.49 -7.99
CA ARG A 391 -0.63 -15.59 -7.24
C ARG A 391 -1.69 -16.22 -8.13
N ILE A 392 -2.19 -17.38 -7.74
CA ILE A 392 -3.25 -18.10 -8.45
C ILE A 392 -4.53 -18.00 -7.63
N ASP A 393 -5.56 -17.42 -8.23
CA ASP A 393 -6.88 -17.25 -7.64
C ASP A 393 -7.88 -18.24 -8.26
N GLY A 394 -8.93 -18.56 -7.51
CA GLY A 394 -9.95 -19.50 -7.95
C GLY A 394 -11.14 -19.59 -7.01
N TRP A 395 -11.97 -20.58 -7.24
CA TRP A 395 -13.23 -20.81 -6.54
C TRP A 395 -13.34 -22.26 -6.07
N VAL A 396 -13.90 -22.45 -4.88
CA VAL A 396 -14.37 -23.74 -4.38
C VAL A 396 -15.90 -23.74 -4.44
N LEU A 397 -16.47 -24.67 -5.20
CA LEU A 397 -17.91 -24.87 -5.25
C LEU A 397 -18.32 -26.07 -4.39
N PRO A 398 -19.41 -25.95 -3.61
CA PRO A 398 -19.89 -27.07 -2.81
C PRO A 398 -20.44 -28.19 -3.71
N PRO A 399 -20.52 -29.44 -3.21
CA PRO A 399 -20.92 -30.61 -4.02
C PRO A 399 -22.32 -30.51 -4.64
N SER A 400 -23.20 -29.71 -4.05
CA SER A 400 -24.59 -29.51 -4.48
C SER A 400 -24.73 -28.54 -5.67
N THR A 401 -23.69 -27.76 -5.97
CA THR A 401 -23.74 -26.75 -7.04
C THR A 401 -23.57 -27.41 -8.40
N LYS A 402 -24.56 -27.24 -9.28
CA LYS A 402 -24.62 -27.81 -10.64
C LYS A 402 -23.66 -27.13 -11.63
N ALA A 403 -22.44 -26.81 -11.23
CA ALA A 403 -21.44 -26.30 -12.16
C ALA A 403 -20.75 -27.49 -12.86
N SER A 404 -21.15 -27.74 -14.11
CA SER A 404 -20.57 -28.67 -15.08
C SER A 404 -20.82 -30.17 -14.89
N THR A 405 -21.93 -30.59 -15.50
CA THR A 405 -22.23 -31.93 -16.07
C THR A 405 -21.34 -32.28 -17.28
N SER A 406 -20.11 -31.77 -17.37
CA SER A 406 -19.16 -32.24 -18.40
C SER A 406 -18.67 -33.63 -18.03
N ALA A 407 -19.02 -34.62 -18.85
CA ALA A 407 -18.60 -36.00 -18.73
C ALA A 407 -17.07 -36.11 -18.99
N GLY A 408 -16.27 -36.30 -17.93
CA GLY A 408 -14.83 -36.52 -18.02
C GLY A 408 -14.11 -36.43 -16.66
N ASN A 409 -12.95 -37.09 -16.55
CA ASN A 409 -12.03 -37.02 -15.40
C ASN A 409 -11.22 -35.71 -15.43
N LYS A 410 -11.88 -34.56 -15.29
CA LYS A 410 -11.20 -33.26 -15.18
C LYS A 410 -10.62 -33.06 -13.77
N PHE A 411 -9.46 -32.42 -13.69
CA PHE A 411 -8.81 -32.02 -12.44
C PHE A 411 -9.61 -30.95 -11.71
N GLY A 412 -9.76 -31.09 -10.40
CA GLY A 412 -10.45 -30.13 -9.52
C GLY A 412 -11.64 -30.74 -8.76
N ARG A 413 -12.16 -31.89 -9.18
CA ARG A 413 -13.24 -32.59 -8.47
C ARG A 413 -12.72 -33.28 -7.19
N THR A 414 -13.41 -33.05 -6.09
CA THR A 414 -13.17 -33.69 -4.77
C THR A 414 -14.50 -34.19 -4.21
N ASP A 415 -14.45 -35.03 -3.17
CA ASP A 415 -15.67 -35.50 -2.50
C ASP A 415 -16.39 -34.35 -1.76
N SER A 416 -15.63 -33.34 -1.34
CA SER A 416 -16.12 -32.21 -0.54
C SER A 416 -16.45 -30.95 -1.36
N GLY A 417 -16.19 -30.96 -2.67
CA GLY A 417 -16.44 -29.82 -3.56
C GLY A 417 -15.65 -29.85 -4.87
N THR A 418 -15.80 -28.82 -5.70
CA THR A 418 -15.03 -28.65 -6.95
C THR A 418 -14.16 -27.41 -6.90
N VAL A 419 -12.86 -27.58 -7.10
CA VAL A 419 -11.86 -26.51 -7.20
C VAL A 419 -11.76 -26.07 -8.66
N ILE A 420 -11.89 -24.76 -8.89
CA ILE A 420 -11.80 -24.11 -10.20
C ILE A 420 -10.76 -23.01 -10.10
N PHE A 421 -9.81 -22.96 -11.04
CA PHE A 421 -8.83 -21.88 -11.14
C PHE A 421 -9.30 -20.87 -12.19
N THR A 422 -9.20 -19.57 -11.89
CA THR A 422 -9.74 -18.52 -12.77
C THR A 422 -8.71 -17.49 -13.18
N ASP A 423 -7.93 -16.97 -12.22
CA ASP A 423 -7.05 -15.83 -12.48
C ASP A 423 -5.61 -16.17 -12.06
N ILE A 424 -4.68 -15.98 -12.99
CA ILE A 424 -3.24 -16.21 -12.79
C ILE A 424 -2.57 -14.84 -12.81
N ASN A 425 -2.17 -14.35 -11.64
CA ASN A 425 -1.51 -13.06 -11.49
C ASN A 425 -0.01 -13.30 -11.38
N LEU A 426 0.72 -12.75 -12.34
CA LEU A 426 2.16 -12.99 -12.51
C LEU A 426 2.97 -12.10 -11.58
N ILE A 427 2.40 -10.98 -11.16
CA ILE A 427 2.95 -10.08 -10.15
C ILE A 427 1.88 -9.99 -9.06
N SER A 428 2.09 -10.70 -7.95
CA SER A 428 1.23 -10.55 -6.78
C SER A 428 1.32 -9.12 -6.25
N GLY A 429 0.21 -8.55 -5.77
CA GLY A 429 0.25 -7.29 -5.02
C GLY A 429 1.26 -7.38 -3.88
N MET A 430 2.05 -6.33 -3.65
CA MET A 430 3.09 -6.31 -2.62
C MET A 430 2.89 -5.17 -1.62
N GLU A 431 1.65 -4.75 -1.39
CA GLU A 431 1.32 -3.96 -0.21
C GLU A 431 1.56 -4.78 1.07
N GLN A 432 1.85 -4.15 2.21
CA GLN A 432 2.21 -4.83 3.48
C GLN A 432 1.20 -5.90 3.93
N THR A 433 -0.09 -5.72 3.62
CA THR A 433 -1.15 -6.67 3.96
C THR A 433 -1.55 -7.58 2.80
N SER A 434 -0.77 -7.65 1.71
CA SER A 434 -1.12 -8.47 0.55
C SER A 434 -1.04 -9.97 0.84
N PHE A 435 -1.72 -10.78 0.01
CA PHE A 435 -1.69 -12.24 0.13
C PHE A 435 -0.28 -12.85 0.10
N LEU A 436 0.67 -12.24 -0.63
CA LEU A 436 2.07 -12.69 -0.64
C LEU A 436 2.63 -12.74 0.79
N PHE A 437 2.51 -11.63 1.52
CA PHE A 437 3.06 -11.54 2.86
C PHE A 437 2.20 -12.21 3.93
N GLN A 438 0.87 -12.17 3.78
CA GLN A 438 -0.03 -12.91 4.68
C GLN A 438 0.29 -14.41 4.66
N GLN A 439 0.36 -15.03 3.48
CA GLN A 439 0.64 -16.46 3.36
C GLN A 439 2.10 -16.79 3.71
N ALA A 440 3.06 -15.97 3.30
CA ALA A 440 4.48 -16.16 3.63
C ALA A 440 4.74 -16.10 5.15
N SER A 441 4.11 -15.15 5.86
CA SER A 441 4.28 -15.02 7.31
C SER A 441 3.73 -16.20 8.10
N LYS A 442 2.69 -16.87 7.60
CA LYS A 442 2.14 -18.11 8.20
C LYS A 442 3.08 -19.30 8.07
N VAL A 443 4.05 -19.25 7.17
CA VAL A 443 5.05 -20.32 6.96
C VAL A 443 6.48 -19.86 7.30
N GLY A 444 6.61 -18.81 8.11
CA GLY A 444 7.89 -18.44 8.72
C GLY A 444 8.69 -17.36 8.00
N PHE A 445 8.20 -16.79 6.90
CA PHE A 445 8.90 -15.74 6.16
C PHE A 445 8.42 -14.33 6.53
N SER A 446 9.33 -13.43 6.92
CA SER A 446 9.06 -11.98 6.89
C SER A 446 8.98 -11.45 5.47
N HIS A 447 8.52 -10.20 5.34
CA HIS A 447 8.51 -9.48 4.06
C HIS A 447 9.92 -9.41 3.44
N SER A 448 10.93 -9.06 4.25
CA SER A 448 12.32 -9.00 3.80
C SER A 448 12.81 -10.35 3.31
N ASN A 449 12.60 -11.41 4.11
CA ASN A 449 13.13 -12.73 3.82
C ASN A 449 12.46 -13.35 2.58
N ILE A 450 11.15 -13.19 2.39
CA ILE A 450 10.47 -13.69 1.19
C ILE A 450 10.92 -12.95 -0.08
N LEU A 451 11.03 -11.62 -0.04
CA LEU A 451 11.44 -10.83 -1.20
C LEU A 451 12.90 -11.11 -1.57
N ARG A 452 13.80 -11.23 -0.58
CA ARG A 452 15.20 -11.59 -0.80
C ARG A 452 15.34 -13.02 -1.34
N THR A 453 14.51 -13.96 -0.87
CA THR A 453 14.43 -15.33 -1.41
C THR A 453 14.04 -15.32 -2.88
N ILE A 454 13.04 -14.52 -3.26
CA ILE A 454 12.60 -14.34 -4.66
C ILE A 454 13.72 -13.75 -5.53
N ILE A 455 14.40 -12.70 -5.05
CA ILE A 455 15.53 -12.08 -5.79
C ILE A 455 16.70 -13.05 -5.95
N GLN A 456 17.05 -13.79 -4.89
CA GLN A 456 18.13 -14.78 -4.93
C GLN A 456 17.81 -15.91 -5.90
N HIS A 457 16.59 -16.45 -5.86
CA HIS A 457 16.16 -17.46 -6.82
C HIS A 457 16.24 -16.93 -8.26
N ALA A 458 15.83 -15.69 -8.50
CA ALA A 458 15.94 -15.05 -9.82
C ALA A 458 17.39 -14.94 -10.30
N CYS A 459 18.33 -14.61 -9.40
CA CYS A 459 19.77 -14.53 -9.72
C CYS A 459 20.35 -15.87 -10.18
N LEU A 460 19.83 -17.01 -9.70
CA LEU A 460 20.32 -18.35 -10.09
C LEU A 460 20.13 -18.65 -11.59
N ARG A 461 19.28 -17.92 -12.30
CA ARG A 461 19.13 -18.05 -13.75
C ARG A 461 20.28 -17.45 -14.54
N PHE A 462 21.07 -16.56 -13.93
CA PHE A 462 22.07 -15.75 -14.61
C PHE A 462 23.47 -16.10 -14.08
N PRO A 463 24.32 -16.79 -14.86
CA PRO A 463 25.63 -17.25 -14.41
C PRO A 463 26.51 -16.16 -13.78
N ASP A 464 26.47 -14.95 -14.34
CA ASP A 464 27.26 -13.80 -13.88
C ASP A 464 26.83 -13.32 -12.48
N LEU A 465 25.60 -13.62 -12.07
CA LEU A 465 25.03 -13.23 -10.78
C LEU A 465 25.14 -14.31 -9.70
N ILE A 466 25.50 -15.56 -10.04
CA ILE A 466 25.62 -16.66 -9.07
C ILE A 466 26.68 -16.37 -7.99
N SER A 467 27.68 -15.55 -8.31
CA SER A 467 28.70 -15.09 -7.35
C SER A 467 28.16 -14.14 -6.28
N HIS A 468 27.01 -13.48 -6.51
CA HIS A 468 26.37 -12.57 -5.56
C HIS A 468 25.51 -13.37 -4.58
N ASN A 469 26.15 -13.98 -3.59
CA ASN A 469 25.44 -14.56 -2.46
C ASN A 469 24.93 -13.44 -1.55
N ILE A 470 23.67 -13.04 -1.70
CA ILE A 470 22.96 -12.33 -0.62
C ILE A 470 22.75 -13.40 0.44
N ILE A 471 23.58 -13.39 1.48
CA ILE A 471 23.29 -14.19 2.66
C ILE A 471 21.94 -13.66 3.15
N SER A 472 20.87 -14.46 3.09
CA SER A 472 19.56 -14.07 3.65
C SER A 472 19.87 -13.55 5.04
N CYS A 473 19.59 -12.28 5.36
CA CYS A 473 19.84 -11.77 6.70
C CYS A 473 19.19 -12.72 7.71
N PRO A 474 19.92 -13.50 8.54
CA PRO A 474 19.59 -13.37 9.93
C PRO A 474 20.08 -11.97 10.31
N LEU A 475 19.46 -11.35 11.30
CA LEU A 475 20.25 -10.58 12.25
C LEU A 475 21.48 -11.42 12.60
N ARG A 476 22.64 -11.18 11.96
CA ARG A 476 23.83 -11.97 12.18
C ARG A 476 24.31 -11.55 13.56
N ARG A 477 23.91 -12.34 14.57
CA ARG A 477 24.72 -12.62 15.75
C ARG A 477 26.15 -12.79 15.23
N ARG A 478 26.98 -11.74 15.39
CA ARG A 478 28.40 -11.77 15.03
C ARG A 478 29.04 -12.96 15.73
N SER A 479 29.32 -14.02 14.98
CA SER A 479 30.14 -15.12 15.44
C SER A 479 31.61 -14.69 15.46
N LYS A 480 32.12 -14.49 16.67
CA LYS A 480 33.49 -14.71 17.17
C LYS A 480 34.63 -14.75 16.13
N SER A 481 35.34 -13.62 16.01
CA SER A 481 36.80 -13.48 15.90
C SER A 481 37.05 -11.96 15.97
N SER A 482 37.78 -11.37 16.91
CA SER A 482 38.96 -11.71 17.71
C SER A 482 38.82 -11.18 19.16
N PRO A 483 39.63 -11.64 20.14
CA PRO A 483 39.47 -11.26 21.55
C PRO A 483 40.30 -10.01 21.87
N VAL A 484 39.68 -8.83 21.85
CA VAL A 484 40.29 -7.63 22.43
C VAL A 484 39.21 -6.80 23.13
N THR A 485 39.10 -7.06 24.45
CA THR A 485 38.64 -6.19 25.55
C THR A 485 37.24 -5.55 25.53
N GLU A 486 36.47 -5.97 26.55
CA GLU A 486 35.45 -5.23 27.33
C GLU A 486 33.99 -5.15 26.81
N ASP A 487 33.19 -6.12 27.24
CA ASP A 487 31.87 -5.98 27.89
C ASP A 487 30.99 -4.76 27.52
N PHE A 488 30.44 -4.77 26.31
CA PHE A 488 29.12 -4.19 26.04
C PHE A 488 28.24 -5.27 25.43
N ILE A 489 27.58 -6.06 26.28
CA ILE A 489 26.39 -6.81 25.87
C ILE A 489 25.38 -5.75 25.42
N LYS A 490 25.20 -5.56 24.11
CA LYS A 490 24.09 -4.76 23.57
C LYS A 490 22.79 -5.37 24.06
N GLN A 491 22.27 -4.92 25.20
CA GLN A 491 20.88 -5.17 25.57
C GLN A 491 20.03 -4.48 24.50
N HIS A 492 19.33 -5.26 23.68
CA HIS A 492 18.36 -4.71 22.74
C HIS A 492 17.33 -3.92 23.54
N LYS A 493 17.03 -2.70 23.09
CA LYS A 493 15.97 -1.91 23.72
C LYS A 493 14.64 -2.49 23.29
N LYS A 494 13.83 -2.91 24.25
CA LYS A 494 12.50 -3.42 23.97
C LYS A 494 11.58 -2.26 23.64
N VAL A 495 10.81 -2.39 22.57
CA VAL A 495 9.83 -1.38 22.14
C VAL A 495 8.49 -2.06 21.93
N TYR A 496 7.45 -1.55 22.57
CA TYR A 496 6.08 -1.99 22.32
C TYR A 496 5.36 -0.97 21.48
N VAL A 497 4.86 -1.36 20.31
CA VAL A 497 4.08 -0.48 19.43
C VAL A 497 2.61 -0.78 19.68
N ILE A 498 1.89 0.14 20.31
CA ILE A 498 0.46 -0.02 20.60
C ILE A 498 -0.40 0.76 19.61
N PHE A 499 -1.42 0.12 19.05
CA PHE A 499 -2.36 0.68 18.07
C PHE A 499 -3.74 0.02 18.21
N GLY A 500 -4.72 0.44 17.41
CA GLY A 500 -6.13 0.04 17.52
C GLY A 500 -6.96 1.08 18.27
N GLY A 501 -7.85 0.62 19.16
CA GLY A 501 -8.76 1.44 19.95
C GLY A 501 -10.23 1.39 19.50
N ASP A 502 -11.07 2.14 20.21
CA ASP A 502 -12.54 2.13 20.05
C ASP A 502 -13.06 3.23 19.10
N THR A 503 -12.19 4.12 18.64
CA THR A 503 -12.56 5.31 17.88
C THR A 503 -12.85 5.00 16.42
N SER A 504 -13.43 5.97 15.70
CA SER A 504 -13.54 5.92 14.24
C SER A 504 -12.16 5.85 13.55
N GLU A 505 -11.10 6.33 14.21
CA GLU A 505 -9.72 6.36 13.71
C GLU A 505 -8.96 5.03 13.86
N ARG A 506 -9.57 4.01 14.48
CA ARG A 506 -8.91 2.72 14.79
C ARG A 506 -8.28 2.01 13.58
N GLN A 507 -8.81 2.18 12.38
CA GLN A 507 -8.21 1.58 11.18
C GLN A 507 -6.94 2.32 10.72
N VAL A 508 -6.94 3.65 10.82
CA VAL A 508 -5.74 4.47 10.60
C VAL A 508 -4.68 4.16 11.64
N SER A 509 -5.12 3.95 12.89
CA SER A 509 -4.30 3.49 14.00
C SER A 509 -3.62 2.14 13.69
N LEU A 510 -4.36 1.14 13.22
CA LEU A 510 -3.79 -0.14 12.77
C LEU A 510 -2.77 0.02 11.63
N MET A 511 -3.10 0.77 10.58
CA MET A 511 -2.22 0.97 9.43
C MET A 511 -0.91 1.67 9.81
N SER A 512 -1.01 2.77 10.59
CA SER A 512 0.15 3.52 11.04
C SER A 512 1.01 2.71 12.03
N GLY A 513 0.39 2.01 12.98
CA GLY A 513 1.07 1.12 13.92
C GLY A 513 1.81 -0.02 13.23
N THR A 514 1.23 -0.61 12.19
CA THR A 514 1.88 -1.66 11.38
C THR A 514 3.10 -1.13 10.65
N ASN A 515 3.01 0.05 10.03
CA ASN A 515 4.13 0.70 9.35
C ASN A 515 5.27 1.07 10.31
N VAL A 516 4.94 1.63 11.48
CA VAL A 516 5.94 1.92 12.52
C VAL A 516 6.63 0.63 12.97
N TRP A 517 5.87 -0.43 13.24
CA TRP A 517 6.41 -1.71 13.67
C TRP A 517 7.37 -2.31 12.63
N LEU A 518 7.00 -2.32 11.35
CA LEU A 518 7.87 -2.81 10.27
C LEU A 518 9.17 -2.00 10.17
N ASN A 519 9.07 -0.67 10.19
CA ASN A 519 10.23 0.22 10.07
C ASN A 519 11.19 0.10 11.26
N LEU A 520 10.67 0.02 12.49
CA LEU A 520 11.51 -0.11 13.68
C LEU A 520 12.22 -1.47 13.75
N ARG A 521 11.62 -2.53 13.16
CA ARG A 521 12.22 -3.87 13.10
C ARG A 521 13.40 -3.99 12.15
N ALA A 522 13.56 -3.06 11.21
CA ALA A 522 14.76 -2.98 10.39
C ALA A 522 16.00 -2.57 11.22
N SER A 523 15.81 -2.08 12.45
CA SER A 523 16.90 -1.68 13.34
C SER A 523 17.42 -2.85 14.18
N ASP A 524 18.73 -3.09 14.14
CA ASP A 524 19.39 -4.18 14.87
C ASP A 524 19.45 -3.97 16.39
N ASP A 525 19.19 -2.76 16.90
CA ASP A 525 19.27 -2.43 18.33
C ASP A 525 17.93 -2.51 19.06
N LEU A 526 16.82 -2.72 18.33
CA LEU A 526 15.46 -2.73 18.87
C LEU A 526 14.82 -4.12 18.80
N GLU A 527 14.18 -4.53 19.90
CA GLU A 527 13.29 -5.68 19.93
C GLU A 527 11.84 -5.17 19.98
N VAL A 528 11.14 -5.22 18.84
CA VAL A 528 9.86 -4.53 18.67
C VAL A 528 8.69 -5.52 18.70
N THR A 529 7.77 -5.35 19.65
CA THR A 529 6.54 -6.17 19.79
C THR A 529 5.30 -5.33 19.43
N PRO A 530 4.48 -5.76 18.47
CA PRO A 530 3.23 -5.07 18.15
C PRO A 530 2.12 -5.47 19.12
N CYS A 531 1.32 -4.49 19.55
CA CYS A 531 0.27 -4.63 20.54
C CYS A 531 -1.04 -4.01 20.03
N LEU A 532 -2.10 -4.80 19.94
CA LEU A 532 -3.44 -4.31 19.62
C LEU A 532 -4.20 -3.96 20.90
N LEU A 533 -4.58 -2.70 21.03
CA LEU A 533 -5.67 -2.28 21.89
C LEU A 533 -6.98 -2.69 21.22
N ALA A 534 -7.60 -3.76 21.73
CA ALA A 534 -8.77 -4.34 21.12
C ALA A 534 -9.98 -3.40 21.22
N PRO A 535 -10.79 -3.29 20.16
CA PRO A 535 -12.06 -2.58 20.25
C PRO A 535 -12.99 -3.30 21.24
N ALA A 536 -13.84 -2.54 21.94
CA ALA A 536 -14.88 -3.04 22.80
C ALA A 536 -15.79 -3.96 21.97
N MET A 537 -15.87 -5.23 22.36
CA MET A 537 -16.69 -6.22 21.67
C MET A 537 -18.12 -5.70 21.59
N SER A 538 -18.67 -5.58 20.38
CA SER A 538 -20.09 -5.25 20.15
C SER A 538 -21.07 -6.35 20.61
N TYR A 539 -20.56 -7.33 21.36
CA TYR A 539 -21.28 -8.45 21.95
C TYR A 539 -21.03 -8.47 23.47
N THR A 540 -21.40 -7.41 24.17
CA THR A 540 -21.85 -7.59 25.55
C THR A 540 -23.31 -8.00 25.48
N ASP A 541 -23.60 -9.21 25.96
CA ASP A 541 -24.95 -9.71 26.17
C ASP A 541 -25.83 -8.61 26.78
N VAL A 542 -27.01 -8.45 26.19
CA VAL A 542 -28.07 -7.56 26.68
C VAL A 542 -28.59 -8.15 28.00
N SER A 543 -27.87 -7.87 29.09
CA SER A 543 -28.40 -7.95 30.43
C SER A 543 -27.65 -6.97 31.33
N ASP A 544 -28.44 -6.08 31.91
CA ASP A 544 -28.15 -5.20 33.05
C ASP A 544 -27.63 -3.77 32.75
N SER A 545 -28.62 -2.91 32.54
CA SER A 545 -28.81 -1.59 33.18
C SER A 545 -27.64 -0.61 33.27
N ALA A 546 -27.84 0.53 32.62
CA ALA A 546 -27.62 1.90 33.09
C ALA A 546 -26.34 2.20 33.90
N THR A 547 -25.55 3.14 33.36
CA THR A 547 -24.43 3.83 34.03
C THR A 547 -23.30 2.91 34.49
N GLN A 548 -22.45 2.47 33.55
CA GLN A 548 -21.07 2.13 33.86
C GLN A 548 -20.18 2.95 32.94
N GLU A 549 -19.47 3.92 33.51
CA GLU A 549 -18.19 4.37 32.96
C GLU A 549 -17.40 3.08 32.68
N VAL A 550 -17.15 2.79 31.40
CA VAL A 550 -16.33 1.63 31.03
C VAL A 550 -14.96 1.89 31.64
N ASP A 551 -14.64 1.17 32.72
CA ASP A 551 -13.36 1.31 33.39
C ASP A 551 -12.25 1.05 32.36
N GLU A 552 -11.58 2.12 31.91
CA GLU A 552 -10.61 2.08 30.82
C GLU A 552 -9.44 1.13 31.14
N LYS A 553 -9.24 0.84 32.42
CA LYS A 553 -8.29 -0.13 32.96
C LYS A 553 -8.61 -1.59 32.60
N LEU A 554 -9.88 -1.89 32.29
CA LEU A 554 -10.34 -3.22 31.88
C LEU A 554 -10.23 -3.46 30.37
N LYS A 555 -9.81 -2.45 29.57
CA LYS A 555 -9.58 -2.64 28.13
C LYS A 555 -8.57 -3.74 27.88
N THR A 556 -8.78 -4.50 26.81
CA THR A 556 -7.95 -5.65 26.47
C THR A 556 -6.83 -5.24 25.52
N VAL A 557 -5.60 -5.68 25.83
CA VAL A 557 -4.44 -5.53 24.94
C VAL A 557 -3.95 -6.91 24.53
N TRP A 558 -3.70 -7.09 23.23
CA TRP A 558 -3.14 -8.30 22.65
C TRP A 558 -1.72 -8.05 22.15
N THR A 559 -0.74 -8.85 22.58
CA THR A 559 0.55 -8.90 21.89
C THR A 559 0.43 -9.81 20.68
N LEU A 560 0.80 -9.30 19.51
CA LEU A 560 0.52 -9.97 18.24
C LEU A 560 1.77 -10.64 17.66
N PRO A 561 1.67 -11.87 17.16
CA PRO A 561 2.66 -12.44 16.26
C PRO A 561 2.56 -11.79 14.87
N TYR A 562 3.65 -11.87 14.10
CA TYR A 562 3.78 -11.27 12.77
C TYR A 562 2.56 -11.54 11.88
N SER A 563 2.15 -12.81 11.78
CA SER A 563 1.13 -13.25 10.82
C SER A 563 -0.30 -12.74 11.10
N LEU A 564 -0.59 -12.34 12.33
CA LEU A 564 -1.91 -11.85 12.73
C LEU A 564 -2.06 -10.34 12.54
N LEU A 565 -0.96 -9.61 12.47
CA LEU A 565 -0.98 -8.16 12.26
C LEU A 565 -1.31 -7.76 10.81
N LEU A 566 -1.02 -8.62 9.84
CA LEU A 566 -1.18 -8.32 8.42
C LEU A 566 -2.66 -8.41 7.98
N ARG A 567 -3.48 -7.46 8.43
CA ARG A 567 -4.93 -7.38 8.19
C ARG A 567 -5.33 -5.93 7.91
N HIS A 568 -6.48 -5.73 7.28
CA HIS A 568 -6.95 -4.40 6.90
C HIS A 568 -7.77 -3.73 7.99
N THR A 569 -8.37 -4.51 8.91
CA THR A 569 -9.16 -3.96 10.01
C THR A 569 -8.79 -4.47 11.39
N THR A 570 -9.01 -3.66 12.42
CA THR A 570 -8.79 -4.05 13.83
C THR A 570 -9.62 -5.24 14.25
N GLU A 571 -10.83 -5.35 13.69
CA GLU A 571 -11.77 -6.44 13.90
C GLU A 571 -11.23 -7.74 13.30
N GLU A 572 -10.70 -7.72 12.07
CA GLU A 572 -10.04 -8.88 11.46
C GLU A 572 -8.82 -9.36 12.29
N VAL A 573 -8.02 -8.44 12.83
CA VAL A 573 -6.90 -8.81 13.71
C VAL A 573 -7.40 -9.50 14.98
N LEU A 574 -8.47 -8.98 15.58
CA LEU A 574 -9.08 -9.55 16.78
C LEU A 574 -9.67 -10.93 16.51
N ASP A 575 -10.45 -11.09 15.44
CA ASP A 575 -11.01 -12.37 15.02
C ASP A 575 -9.90 -13.39 14.76
N ALA A 576 -8.82 -12.98 14.08
CA ALA A 576 -7.66 -13.83 13.84
C ALA A 576 -6.92 -14.22 15.14
N CYS A 577 -6.91 -13.36 16.17
CA CYS A 577 -6.39 -13.71 17.50
C CYS A 577 -7.26 -14.77 18.19
N LEU A 578 -8.58 -14.64 18.11
CA LEU A 578 -9.52 -15.60 18.67
C LEU A 578 -9.42 -16.97 17.97
N GLU A 579 -9.33 -16.98 16.64
CA GLU A 579 -9.12 -18.22 15.88
C GLU A 579 -7.78 -18.87 16.20
N ALA A 580 -6.71 -18.09 16.39
CA ALA A 580 -5.38 -18.62 16.66
C ALA A 580 -5.26 -19.33 18.01
N ILE A 581 -6.06 -18.96 19.01
CA ILE A 581 -6.08 -19.61 20.32
C ILE A 581 -7.07 -20.79 20.40
N GLU A 582 -7.93 -20.97 19.39
CA GLU A 582 -8.88 -22.09 19.37
C GLU A 582 -8.11 -23.42 19.16
N PRO A 583 -8.20 -24.41 20.07
CA PRO A 583 -7.33 -25.58 20.06
C PRO A 583 -7.35 -26.39 18.75
N ASN A 584 -8.53 -26.59 18.16
CA ASN A 584 -8.67 -27.38 16.92
C ASN A 584 -8.06 -26.64 15.71
N ARG A 585 -8.33 -25.34 15.60
CA ARG A 585 -7.77 -24.50 14.53
C ARG A 585 -6.26 -24.34 14.68
N ALA A 586 -5.75 -24.18 15.90
CA ALA A 586 -4.31 -24.11 16.17
C ALA A 586 -3.60 -25.40 15.74
N ALA A 587 -4.14 -26.57 16.09
CA ALA A 587 -3.58 -27.86 15.71
C ALA A 587 -3.58 -28.08 14.18
N LEU A 588 -4.70 -27.77 13.51
CA LEU A 588 -4.80 -27.84 12.05
C LEU A 588 -3.80 -26.90 11.36
N THR A 589 -3.71 -25.66 11.84
CA THR A 589 -2.80 -24.64 11.30
C THR A 589 -1.34 -25.06 11.47
N SER A 590 -0.97 -25.57 12.64
CA SER A 590 0.39 -26.05 12.89
C SER A 590 0.75 -27.24 11.98
N HIS A 591 -0.18 -28.19 11.80
CA HIS A 591 0.02 -29.33 10.90
C HIS A 591 0.27 -28.88 9.45
N LEU A 592 -0.61 -28.03 8.90
CA LEU A 592 -0.50 -27.52 7.54
C LEU A 592 0.75 -26.65 7.37
N ARG A 593 1.06 -25.79 8.36
CA ARG A 593 2.27 -24.96 8.39
C ARG A 593 3.53 -25.82 8.28
N ASN A 594 3.66 -26.83 9.14
CA ASN A 594 4.83 -27.71 9.15
C ASN A 594 5.01 -28.42 7.80
N GLN A 595 3.91 -28.89 7.20
CA GLN A 595 3.97 -29.51 5.88
C GLN A 595 4.55 -28.56 4.81
N VAL A 596 4.08 -27.30 4.76
CA VAL A 596 4.61 -26.33 3.79
C VAL A 596 6.05 -25.94 4.11
N MET A 597 6.39 -25.74 5.38
CA MET A 597 7.75 -25.41 5.81
C MET A 597 8.75 -26.53 5.45
N ASP A 598 8.35 -27.79 5.58
CA ASP A 598 9.16 -28.94 5.18
C ASP A 598 9.37 -28.99 3.66
N ASP A 599 8.33 -28.70 2.87
CA ASP A 599 8.42 -28.64 1.41
C ASP A 599 9.37 -27.50 0.96
N LEU A 600 9.23 -26.32 1.55
CA LEU A 600 10.11 -25.18 1.33
C LEU A 600 11.55 -25.50 1.71
N THR A 601 11.77 -26.06 2.90
CA THR A 601 13.12 -26.44 3.38
C THR A 601 13.74 -27.47 2.46
N ARG A 602 12.98 -28.45 1.98
CA ARG A 602 13.48 -29.50 1.08
C ARG A 602 13.96 -28.95 -0.26
N GLY A 603 13.26 -27.94 -0.81
CA GLY A 603 13.67 -27.26 -2.04
C GLY A 603 14.84 -26.30 -1.81
N LEU A 604 14.78 -25.51 -0.74
CA LEU A 604 15.74 -24.43 -0.49
C LEU A 604 17.05 -24.89 0.17
N ARG A 605 17.10 -26.07 0.81
CA ARG A 605 18.30 -26.56 1.55
C ARG A 605 19.59 -26.61 0.73
N ASN A 606 19.48 -26.76 -0.58
CA ASN A 606 20.64 -26.87 -1.47
C ASN A 606 21.23 -25.49 -1.81
N HIS A 607 20.52 -24.42 -1.49
CA HIS A 607 20.93 -23.06 -1.77
C HIS A 607 21.70 -22.48 -0.59
N ARG A 608 22.97 -22.11 -0.81
CA ARG A 608 23.87 -21.60 0.23
C ARG A 608 23.40 -20.29 0.88
N TRP A 609 22.54 -19.54 0.22
CA TRP A 609 22.00 -18.27 0.70
C TRP A 609 20.83 -18.41 1.67
N PHE A 610 20.14 -19.56 1.69
CA PHE A 610 18.98 -19.78 2.56
C PHE A 610 19.42 -20.23 3.97
N ASN A 611 19.23 -19.37 4.97
CA ASN A 611 19.58 -19.65 6.36
C ASN A 611 18.40 -20.09 7.24
N GLY A 612 17.23 -20.33 6.64
CA GLY A 612 16.00 -20.71 7.33
C GLY A 612 14.97 -19.59 7.43
N PHE A 613 13.99 -19.81 8.30
CA PHE A 613 12.84 -18.94 8.53
C PHE A 613 13.12 -17.95 9.68
N ASP A 614 12.58 -16.75 9.57
CA ASP A 614 12.84 -15.62 10.47
C ASP A 614 11.61 -15.20 11.31
N ILE A 615 10.48 -15.91 11.14
CA ILE A 615 9.28 -15.77 11.98
C ILE A 615 9.03 -17.06 12.76
N SER A 616 8.93 -16.95 14.08
CA SER A 616 8.51 -18.00 15.01
C SER A 616 7.00 -18.28 14.95
N ASP A 617 6.60 -19.49 15.34
CA ASP A 617 5.19 -19.88 15.49
C ASP A 617 4.68 -19.50 16.89
N GLU A 618 4.63 -18.20 17.17
CA GLU A 618 4.16 -17.68 18.47
C GLU A 618 2.64 -17.45 18.46
N LEU A 619 1.99 -17.82 19.57
CA LEU A 619 0.58 -17.55 19.80
C LEU A 619 0.37 -16.13 20.36
N PRO A 620 -0.74 -15.46 20.01
CA PRO A 620 -1.08 -14.17 20.59
C PRO A 620 -1.35 -14.31 22.09
N LYS A 621 -1.01 -13.27 22.86
CA LYS A 621 -1.23 -13.24 24.32
C LYS A 621 -2.16 -12.09 24.68
N LYS A 622 -3.13 -12.37 25.55
CA LYS A 622 -4.15 -11.44 26.01
C LYS A 622 -3.80 -10.91 27.40
N PHE A 623 -3.93 -9.60 27.58
CA PHE A 623 -3.72 -8.89 28.85
C PHE A 623 -4.83 -7.87 29.08
N SER A 624 -5.09 -7.48 30.33
CA SER A 624 -5.74 -6.18 30.59
C SER A 624 -4.75 -5.05 30.37
N LEU A 625 -5.23 -3.83 30.11
CA LEU A 625 -4.39 -2.66 29.90
C LEU A 625 -3.43 -2.43 31.08
N GLU A 626 -3.93 -2.53 32.32
CA GLU A 626 -3.08 -2.42 33.52
C GLU A 626 -2.01 -3.52 33.60
N GLN A 627 -2.36 -4.77 33.29
CA GLN A 627 -1.41 -5.88 33.28
C GLN A 627 -0.34 -5.68 32.20
N TRP A 628 -0.72 -5.17 31.04
CA TRP A 628 0.20 -4.87 29.96
C TRP A 628 1.16 -3.73 30.28
N VAL A 629 0.68 -2.65 30.93
CA VAL A 629 1.57 -1.56 31.39
C VAL A 629 2.60 -2.08 32.41
N LYS A 630 2.18 -2.94 33.35
CA LYS A 630 3.10 -3.59 34.29
C LYS A 630 4.12 -4.47 33.57
N LEU A 631 3.69 -5.23 32.55
CA LEU A 631 4.60 -6.01 31.71
C LEU A 631 5.61 -5.12 30.97
N ALA A 632 5.18 -3.96 30.44
CA ALA A 632 6.08 -3.00 29.79
C ALA A 632 7.14 -2.48 30.76
N LYS A 633 6.76 -2.19 32.01
CA LYS A 633 7.70 -1.81 33.08
C LYS A 633 8.68 -2.91 33.43
N GLU A 634 8.19 -4.13 33.68
CA GLU A 634 9.01 -5.30 34.03
C GLU A 634 10.00 -5.67 32.92
N SER A 635 9.60 -5.50 31.67
CA SER A 635 10.45 -5.73 30.50
C SER A 635 11.37 -4.55 30.16
N GLN A 636 11.28 -3.44 30.91
CA GLN A 636 12.00 -2.18 30.62
C GLN A 636 11.78 -1.69 29.18
N ALA A 637 10.57 -1.90 28.65
CA ALA A 637 10.20 -1.53 27.30
C ALA A 637 9.85 -0.03 27.18
N THR A 638 10.13 0.55 26.03
CA THR A 638 9.59 1.86 25.63
C THR A 638 8.32 1.66 24.80
N VAL A 639 7.27 2.40 25.09
CA VAL A 639 6.00 2.30 24.35
C VAL A 639 5.96 3.32 23.22
N PHE A 640 5.88 2.85 21.98
CA PHE A 640 5.51 3.68 20.85
C PHE A 640 3.98 3.74 20.75
N ILE A 641 3.41 4.92 20.99
CA ILE A 641 1.96 5.13 20.91
C ILE A 641 1.58 5.45 19.46
N ALA A 642 0.89 4.51 18.83
CA ALA A 642 0.27 4.66 17.51
C ALA A 642 -1.26 4.48 17.59
N VAL A 643 -1.83 4.72 18.78
CA VAL A 643 -3.29 4.75 19.01
C VAL A 643 -3.79 6.14 18.64
N HIS A 644 -4.70 6.24 17.66
CA HIS A 644 -5.30 7.51 17.22
C HIS A 644 -6.67 7.72 17.87
N GLY A 645 -6.93 8.95 18.31
CA GLY A 645 -8.15 9.34 19.02
C GLY A 645 -8.32 8.71 20.41
N GLY A 646 -9.25 9.27 21.19
CA GLY A 646 -9.61 8.78 22.53
C GLY A 646 -8.38 8.64 23.43
N ILE A 647 -8.28 7.49 24.12
CA ILE A 647 -7.22 7.25 25.12
C ILE A 647 -5.78 7.39 24.59
N GLY A 648 -5.59 7.31 23.27
CA GLY A 648 -4.28 7.47 22.63
C GLY A 648 -3.80 8.92 22.57
N GLU A 649 -4.72 9.89 22.60
CA GLU A 649 -4.43 11.32 22.36
C GLU A 649 -5.00 12.26 23.45
N ASP A 650 -5.92 11.79 24.29
CA ASP A 650 -6.53 12.60 25.35
C ASP A 650 -5.72 12.67 26.66
N GLY A 651 -4.56 12.01 26.70
CA GLY A 651 -3.66 11.95 27.85
C GLY A 651 -3.89 10.76 28.79
N THR A 652 -4.91 9.93 28.55
CA THR A 652 -5.25 8.79 29.42
C THR A 652 -4.18 7.71 29.39
N LEU A 653 -3.80 7.21 28.21
CA LEU A 653 -2.77 6.18 28.08
C LEU A 653 -1.41 6.71 28.57
N GLN A 654 -1.11 7.96 28.27
CA GLN A 654 0.09 8.66 28.73
C GLN A 654 0.14 8.69 30.26
N SER A 655 -0.95 9.09 30.92
CA SER A 655 -1.05 9.14 32.38
C SER A 655 -0.83 7.76 33.03
N LEU A 656 -1.38 6.70 32.43
CA LEU A 656 -1.17 5.32 32.90
C LEU A 656 0.31 4.91 32.81
N LEU A 657 0.97 5.24 31.68
CA LEU A 657 2.39 4.94 31.48
C LEU A 657 3.28 5.77 32.40
N GLU A 658 3.00 7.07 32.57
CA GLU A 658 3.71 7.97 33.49
C GLU A 658 3.62 7.50 34.95
N THR A 659 2.42 7.11 35.38
CA THR A 659 2.16 6.63 36.76
C THR A 659 3.01 5.41 37.09
N GLU A 660 3.19 4.51 36.12
CA GLU A 660 4.02 3.31 36.30
C GLU A 660 5.50 3.53 35.98
N GLY A 661 5.87 4.70 35.45
CA GLY A 661 7.24 5.04 35.07
C GLY A 661 7.72 4.37 33.78
N VAL A 662 6.81 4.03 32.87
CA VAL A 662 7.12 3.43 31.57
C VAL A 662 7.41 4.55 30.55
N PRO A 663 8.59 4.55 29.89
CA PRO A 663 8.89 5.55 28.87
C PRO A 663 8.04 5.33 27.62
N TYR A 664 7.62 6.41 26.97
CA TYR A 664 6.81 6.36 25.75
C TYR A 664 7.13 7.49 24.77
N THR A 665 6.62 7.39 23.54
CA THR A 665 6.82 8.39 22.49
C THR A 665 5.67 9.40 22.41
N GLY A 666 6.00 10.65 22.12
CA GLY A 666 5.02 11.72 21.91
C GLY A 666 4.81 12.58 23.16
N PRO A 667 3.81 13.49 23.14
CA PRO A 667 3.61 14.45 24.22
C PRO A 667 3.10 13.85 25.55
N GLY A 668 3.50 14.49 26.66
CA GLY A 668 3.00 14.28 28.02
C GLY A 668 1.49 14.26 28.19
N ALA A 669 0.98 13.60 29.25
CA ALA A 669 -0.47 13.47 29.50
C ALA A 669 -1.24 14.80 29.53
N MET A 670 -0.70 15.81 30.22
CA MET A 670 -1.32 17.14 30.31
C MET A 670 -1.33 17.89 28.97
N THR A 671 -0.27 17.75 28.19
CA THR A 671 -0.15 18.36 26.86
C THR A 671 -1.14 17.72 25.90
N SER A 672 -1.19 16.39 25.86
CA SER A 672 -2.11 15.60 25.03
C SER A 672 -3.57 15.96 25.35
N LYS A 673 -3.94 15.98 26.65
CA LYS A 673 -5.27 16.42 27.11
C LYS A 673 -5.63 17.83 26.64
N SER A 674 -4.68 18.77 26.71
CA SER A 674 -4.91 20.16 26.32
C SER A 674 -5.05 20.32 24.80
N CYS A 675 -4.29 19.55 24.02
CA CYS A 675 -4.32 19.55 22.56
C CYS A 675 -5.57 18.86 22.00
N MET A 676 -6.07 17.82 22.67
CA MET A 676 -7.31 17.16 22.30
C MET A 676 -8.54 18.06 22.51
N ASP A 677 -8.50 18.93 23.53
CA ASP A 677 -9.51 19.96 23.75
C ASP A 677 -9.22 21.22 22.90
N LYS A 678 -9.95 21.33 21.79
CA LYS A 678 -9.77 22.45 20.83
C LYS A 678 -10.06 23.83 21.44
N VAL A 679 -10.80 23.91 22.54
CA VAL A 679 -11.04 25.17 23.25
C VAL A 679 -9.82 25.51 24.10
N ALA A 680 -9.34 24.56 24.88
CA ALA A 680 -8.14 24.72 25.71
C ALA A 680 -6.91 25.08 24.86
N THR A 681 -6.73 24.41 23.72
CA THR A 681 -5.65 24.70 22.76
C THR A 681 -5.67 26.17 22.30
N SER A 682 -6.83 26.69 21.90
CA SER A 682 -6.91 28.07 21.44
C SER A 682 -6.70 29.09 22.57
N LEU A 683 -7.20 28.82 23.78
CA LEU A 683 -6.92 29.65 24.94
C LEU A 683 -5.42 29.70 25.26
N ALA A 684 -4.73 28.57 25.14
CA ALA A 684 -3.28 28.50 25.34
C ALA A 684 -2.50 29.33 24.30
N LEU A 685 -3.01 29.46 23.08
CA LEU A 685 -2.35 30.17 21.98
C LEU A 685 -2.77 31.64 21.83
N GLN A 686 -3.83 32.09 22.51
CA GLN A 686 -4.42 33.43 22.30
C GLN A 686 -3.41 34.59 22.50
N HIS A 687 -2.48 34.44 23.44
CA HIS A 687 -1.43 35.44 23.71
C HIS A 687 -0.39 35.55 22.59
N LEU A 688 -0.36 34.62 21.63
CA LEU A 688 0.54 34.63 20.48
C LEU A 688 0.01 35.44 19.29
N THR A 689 -1.16 36.09 19.43
CA THR A 689 -1.76 36.93 18.39
C THR A 689 -0.77 38.00 17.88
N ASP A 690 -0.03 38.63 18.80
CA ASP A 690 0.97 39.66 18.46
C ASP A 690 2.18 39.11 17.67
N PHE A 691 2.36 37.79 17.65
CA PHE A 691 3.41 37.10 16.89
C PHE A 691 2.89 36.56 15.55
N GLY A 692 1.65 36.89 15.18
CA GLY A 692 0.99 36.45 13.95
C GLY A 692 0.55 34.99 14.00
N VAL A 693 0.18 34.48 15.19
CA VAL A 693 -0.50 33.20 15.36
C VAL A 693 -1.93 33.50 15.78
N LEU A 694 -2.90 33.20 14.90
CA LEU A 694 -4.30 33.52 15.10
C LEU A 694 -5.10 32.27 15.48
N THR A 695 -6.11 32.45 16.33
CA THR A 695 -7.09 31.40 16.67
C THR A 695 -8.48 31.82 16.24
N ILE A 696 -9.25 30.90 15.67
CA ILE A 696 -10.61 31.18 15.17
C ILE A 696 -11.57 31.41 16.36
N ASN A 697 -12.41 32.45 16.25
CA ASN A 697 -13.48 32.72 17.21
C ASN A 697 -14.51 31.58 17.19
N LYS A 698 -14.96 31.15 18.37
CA LYS A 698 -15.78 29.94 18.50
C LYS A 698 -16.84 30.05 19.60
N ASP A 699 -18.01 29.45 19.36
CA ASP A 699 -19.08 29.29 20.35
C ASP A 699 -19.22 27.80 20.70
N VAL A 700 -19.29 27.48 21.99
CA VAL A 700 -19.35 26.09 22.47
C VAL A 700 -20.75 25.83 23.01
N LYS A 701 -21.41 24.78 22.52
CA LYS A 701 -22.73 24.35 22.98
C LYS A 701 -22.69 22.92 23.48
N LYS A 702 -23.46 22.63 24.53
CA LYS A 702 -23.72 21.26 24.97
C LYS A 702 -24.76 20.61 24.08
N LYS A 703 -24.62 19.31 23.81
CA LYS A 703 -25.62 18.51 23.08
C LYS A 703 -27.03 18.70 23.63
N GLU A 704 -27.20 18.66 24.95
CA GLU A 704 -28.51 18.83 25.58
C GLU A 704 -29.14 20.21 25.32
N ASP A 705 -28.33 21.26 25.26
CA ASP A 705 -28.82 22.62 25.02
C ASP A 705 -29.25 22.78 23.56
N LEU A 706 -28.53 22.14 22.64
CA LEU A 706 -28.89 22.09 21.22
C LEU A 706 -30.24 21.40 20.98
N LEU A 707 -30.54 20.34 21.75
CA LEU A 707 -31.80 19.59 21.64
C LEU A 707 -32.99 20.31 22.28
N LYS A 708 -32.75 21.30 23.16
CA LYS A 708 -33.81 22.04 23.88
C LYS A 708 -34.21 23.33 23.16
N MET A 709 -33.33 23.93 22.36
CA MET A 709 -33.57 25.19 21.66
C MET A 709 -34.30 24.98 20.33
N SER A 710 -35.06 25.98 19.89
CA SER A 710 -35.56 25.97 18.51
C SER A 710 -34.39 26.16 17.54
N ILE A 711 -34.37 25.42 16.43
CA ILE A 711 -33.25 25.46 15.47
C ILE A 711 -33.09 26.85 14.86
N SER A 712 -34.20 27.57 14.63
CA SER A 712 -34.18 28.93 14.07
C SER A 712 -33.54 29.94 15.02
N ASP A 713 -33.91 29.90 16.31
CA ASP A 713 -33.30 30.78 17.32
C ASP A 713 -31.82 30.47 17.50
N LEU A 714 -31.44 29.19 17.48
CA LEU A 714 -30.06 28.76 17.58
C LEU A 714 -29.22 29.23 16.38
N TRP A 715 -29.74 29.10 15.16
CA TRP A 715 -29.06 29.58 13.95
C TRP A 715 -28.85 31.10 13.99
N LEU A 716 -29.85 31.85 14.43
CA LEU A 716 -29.74 33.31 14.59
C LEU A 716 -28.74 33.70 15.70
N ASP A 717 -28.73 33.03 16.85
CA ASP A 717 -27.75 33.25 17.93
C ASP A 717 -26.32 33.04 17.43
N LEU A 718 -26.07 31.92 16.74
CA LEU A 718 -24.76 31.56 16.22
C LEU A 718 -24.27 32.58 15.17
N LYS A 719 -25.13 32.98 14.21
CA LYS A 719 -24.75 34.01 13.22
C LYS A 719 -24.49 35.37 13.85
N SER A 720 -25.27 35.75 14.87
CA SER A 720 -25.09 37.01 15.59
C SER A 720 -23.76 37.06 16.34
N LYS A 721 -23.35 35.95 16.98
CA LYS A 721 -22.09 35.88 17.76
C LYS A 721 -20.84 35.71 16.91
N LEU A 722 -20.92 34.91 15.85
CA LEU A 722 -19.76 34.54 15.04
C LEU A 722 -19.59 35.46 13.81
N HIS A 723 -20.59 36.30 13.51
CA HIS A 723 -20.57 37.29 12.42
C HIS A 723 -20.23 36.68 11.05
N CYS A 724 -20.83 35.53 10.73
CA CYS A 724 -20.56 34.81 9.48
C CYS A 724 -21.82 34.16 8.88
N ASP A 725 -21.80 33.97 7.57
CA ASP A 725 -22.91 33.33 6.84
C ASP A 725 -22.80 31.80 6.78
N THR A 726 -21.57 31.27 6.87
CA THR A 726 -21.29 29.83 6.86
C THR A 726 -20.57 29.43 8.13
N LEU A 727 -21.03 28.33 8.75
CA LEU A 727 -20.49 27.78 9.97
C LEU A 727 -19.82 26.43 9.73
N CYS A 728 -18.80 26.14 10.52
CA CYS A 728 -18.24 24.82 10.71
C CYS A 728 -18.69 24.31 12.08
N VAL A 729 -19.29 23.13 12.14
CA VAL A 729 -19.56 22.42 13.40
C VAL A 729 -18.57 21.27 13.53
N LYS A 730 -18.02 21.10 14.74
CA LYS A 730 -17.12 19.99 15.07
C LYS A 730 -17.18 19.61 16.54
N PRO A 731 -16.88 18.36 16.91
CA PRO A 731 -16.75 17.98 18.31
C PRO A 731 -15.55 18.64 18.99
N ALA A 732 -15.70 18.96 20.28
CA ALA A 732 -14.65 19.61 21.04
C ALA A 732 -13.43 18.72 21.30
N ARG A 733 -13.64 17.40 21.47
CA ARG A 733 -12.65 16.44 21.97
C ARG A 733 -12.51 15.16 21.12
N ASP A 734 -12.84 15.24 19.84
CA ASP A 734 -12.64 14.13 18.88
C ASP A 734 -11.60 14.48 17.81
N GLY A 735 -11.17 13.46 17.06
CA GLY A 735 -10.22 13.57 15.96
C GLY A 735 -10.58 14.62 14.91
N CYS A 736 -9.59 14.99 14.10
CA CYS A 736 -9.63 16.17 13.21
C CYS A 736 -10.66 16.12 12.07
N SER A 737 -11.33 14.98 11.84
CA SER A 737 -12.33 14.81 10.77
C SER A 737 -13.64 14.18 11.23
N THR A 738 -13.71 13.65 12.46
CA THR A 738 -14.92 12.98 12.96
C THR A 738 -15.96 14.03 13.39
N GLY A 739 -17.17 13.95 12.84
CA GLY A 739 -18.28 14.85 13.12
C GLY A 739 -18.09 16.29 12.61
N VAL A 740 -17.18 16.52 11.66
CA VAL A 740 -16.94 17.86 11.11
C VAL A 740 -17.88 18.11 9.93
N ALA A 741 -18.71 19.15 10.00
CA ALA A 741 -19.65 19.50 8.95
C ALA A 741 -19.68 21.01 8.64
N ARG A 742 -19.86 21.35 7.36
CA ARG A 742 -20.09 22.72 6.89
C ARG A 742 -21.61 22.98 6.85
N LEU A 743 -22.06 23.95 7.61
CA LEU A 743 -23.47 24.36 7.71
C LEU A 743 -23.65 25.71 7.01
N CYS A 744 -24.55 25.77 6.01
CA CYS A 744 -24.83 26.99 5.25
C CYS A 744 -26.25 27.53 5.49
N CYS A 745 -27.14 26.74 6.07
CA CYS A 745 -28.50 27.15 6.36
C CYS A 745 -29.05 26.48 7.63
N GLU A 746 -30.22 26.96 8.07
CA GLU A 746 -30.96 26.38 9.20
C GLU A 746 -31.28 24.89 8.99
N GLY A 747 -31.57 24.49 7.76
CA GLY A 747 -31.85 23.08 7.41
C GLY A 747 -30.65 22.16 7.63
N ASP A 748 -29.43 22.62 7.35
CA ASP A 748 -28.22 21.85 7.61
C ASP A 748 -28.01 21.63 9.11
N LEU A 749 -28.23 22.67 9.91
CA LEU A 749 -28.16 22.59 11.37
C LEU A 749 -29.21 21.61 11.92
N ALA A 750 -30.45 21.68 11.41
CA ALA A 750 -31.52 20.75 11.80
C ALA A 750 -31.13 19.30 11.50
N PHE A 751 -30.60 19.03 10.30
CA PHE A 751 -30.16 17.69 9.91
C PHE A 751 -29.04 17.18 10.83
N TYR A 752 -28.04 18.02 11.09
CA TYR A 752 -26.92 17.65 11.95
C TYR A 752 -27.35 17.37 13.40
N VAL A 753 -28.26 18.18 13.95
CA VAL A 753 -28.83 17.96 15.29
C VAL A 753 -29.67 16.68 15.36
N ASN A 754 -30.47 16.39 14.32
CA ASN A 754 -31.21 15.13 14.23
C ASN A 754 -30.26 13.93 14.17
N ALA A 755 -29.17 14.02 13.40
CA ALA A 755 -28.15 12.97 13.34
C ALA A 755 -27.52 12.69 14.71
N LEU A 756 -27.28 13.74 15.52
CA LEU A 756 -26.80 13.60 16.90
C LEU A 756 -27.85 13.01 17.85
N GLN A 757 -29.12 13.31 17.63
CA GLN A 757 -30.24 12.77 18.42
C GLN A 757 -30.45 11.29 18.14
N ASP A 758 -30.43 10.90 16.87
CA ASP A 758 -30.63 9.53 16.40
C ASP A 758 -29.37 8.66 16.57
N CYS A 759 -28.27 9.24 17.09
CA CYS A 759 -26.98 8.59 17.26
C CYS A 759 -26.50 7.92 15.95
N LEU A 760 -26.71 8.60 14.82
CA LEU A 760 -26.31 8.07 13.53
C LEU A 760 -24.79 7.85 13.52
N PRO A 761 -24.30 6.67 13.12
CA PRO A 761 -22.86 6.43 13.04
C PRO A 761 -22.21 7.25 11.92
N ARG A 762 -22.99 7.63 10.90
CA ARG A 762 -22.51 8.36 9.71
C ARG A 762 -23.61 9.25 9.14
N ILE A 763 -23.23 10.42 8.63
CA ILE A 763 -24.08 11.26 7.79
C ILE A 763 -23.81 10.92 6.32
N PRO A 764 -24.83 10.50 5.54
CA PRO A 764 -24.65 10.15 4.13
C PRO A 764 -24.17 11.33 3.28
N PRO A 765 -23.41 11.09 2.20
CA PRO A 765 -22.90 12.15 1.33
C PRO A 765 -24.03 12.99 0.73
N ASN A 766 -23.79 14.29 0.55
CA ASN A 766 -24.72 15.26 -0.02
C ASN A 766 -26.10 15.34 0.69
N SER A 767 -26.14 15.02 1.99
CA SER A 767 -27.33 15.21 2.83
C SER A 767 -27.50 16.66 3.28
N LEU A 768 -26.43 17.45 3.28
CA LEU A 768 -26.40 18.88 3.59
C LEU A 768 -26.42 19.72 2.31
N SER A 769 -26.71 21.02 2.43
CA SER A 769 -26.92 21.96 1.32
C SER A 769 -25.71 22.13 0.38
N LYS A 770 -24.49 21.91 0.89
CA LYS A 770 -23.26 21.89 0.10
C LYS A 770 -22.79 20.47 -0.13
N ALA A 771 -22.23 20.20 -1.31
CA ALA A 771 -21.68 18.90 -1.64
C ALA A 771 -20.62 18.48 -0.61
N HIS A 772 -20.76 17.27 -0.08
CA HIS A 772 -19.87 16.73 0.93
C HIS A 772 -19.79 15.20 0.83
N GLY A 773 -18.63 14.64 1.20
CA GLY A 773 -18.43 13.20 1.34
C GLY A 773 -19.19 12.63 2.54
N MET A 774 -18.99 11.34 2.81
CA MET A 774 -19.54 10.72 4.01
C MET A 774 -18.89 11.31 5.26
N ILE A 775 -19.68 11.67 6.28
CA ILE A 775 -19.15 12.20 7.55
C ILE A 775 -19.30 11.11 8.62
N GLU A 776 -18.18 10.60 9.12
CA GLU A 776 -18.13 9.70 10.29
C GLU A 776 -18.52 10.49 11.54
N MET A 777 -19.53 10.03 12.29
CA MET A 777 -19.94 10.68 13.54
C MET A 777 -19.24 10.02 14.74
N PRO A 778 -18.91 10.78 15.81
CA PRO A 778 -18.32 10.19 17.00
C PRO A 778 -19.29 9.18 17.65
N ASN A 779 -18.74 8.07 18.14
CA ASN A 779 -19.48 7.08 18.92
C ASN A 779 -18.71 6.78 20.22
N PRO A 780 -19.23 7.15 21.40
CA PRO A 780 -20.53 7.78 21.63
C PRO A 780 -20.62 9.23 21.09
N PRO A 781 -21.83 9.78 20.89
CA PRO A 781 -22.00 11.15 20.43
C PRO A 781 -21.34 12.16 21.37
N PRO A 782 -20.77 13.26 20.85
CA PRO A 782 -20.01 14.20 21.65
C PRO A 782 -20.94 15.02 22.57
N GLU A 783 -20.48 15.27 23.80
CA GLU A 783 -21.20 16.13 24.74
C GLU A 783 -21.09 17.62 24.39
N LEU A 784 -19.94 18.03 23.86
CA LEU A 784 -19.60 19.42 23.54
C LEU A 784 -19.30 19.58 22.06
N LEU A 785 -19.98 20.53 21.43
CA LEU A 785 -19.83 20.91 20.03
C LEU A 785 -19.33 22.34 19.93
N ILE A 786 -18.42 22.56 18.99
CA ILE A 786 -17.84 23.85 18.66
C ILE A 786 -18.45 24.31 17.34
N PHE A 787 -18.93 25.55 17.35
CA PHE A 787 -19.33 26.28 16.16
C PHE A 787 -18.31 27.39 15.90
N GLU A 788 -17.79 27.45 14.68
CA GLU A 788 -16.82 28.47 14.27
C GLU A 788 -17.10 28.92 12.83
N PRO A 789 -16.67 30.12 12.42
CA PRO A 789 -16.71 30.53 11.03
C PRO A 789 -15.97 29.53 10.15
N PHE A 790 -16.57 29.14 9.03
CA PHE A 790 -15.87 28.32 8.04
C PHE A 790 -14.80 29.16 7.35
N VAL A 791 -13.54 28.72 7.41
CA VAL A 791 -12.42 29.39 6.74
C VAL A 791 -12.42 29.02 5.26
N GLU A 792 -12.82 29.96 4.41
CA GLU A 792 -12.68 29.80 2.96
C GLU A 792 -11.21 29.89 2.58
N THR A 793 -10.71 28.83 1.95
CA THR A 793 -9.34 28.73 1.45
C THR A 793 -9.36 28.76 -0.08
N ASP A 794 -8.29 29.25 -0.68
CA ASP A 794 -8.15 29.21 -2.12
C ASP A 794 -8.02 27.77 -2.60
N GLU A 795 -8.82 27.44 -3.61
CA GLU A 795 -8.68 26.18 -4.33
C GLU A 795 -7.46 26.24 -5.25
N ILE A 796 -6.55 25.28 -5.05
CA ILE A 796 -5.45 25.03 -5.96
C ILE A 796 -5.85 23.82 -6.81
N VAL A 797 -5.88 24.01 -8.12
CA VAL A 797 -6.30 22.97 -9.08
C VAL A 797 -5.16 22.68 -10.05
N VAL A 798 -4.96 21.42 -10.38
CA VAL A 798 -4.03 21.00 -11.44
C VAL A 798 -4.78 20.96 -12.77
N ALA A 799 -4.38 21.77 -13.74
CA ALA A 799 -4.94 21.69 -15.10
C ALA A 799 -4.36 20.47 -15.86
N SER A 800 -5.24 19.67 -16.47
CA SER A 800 -4.84 18.58 -17.37
C SER A 800 -4.51 19.11 -18.78
N LYS A 801 -3.56 18.44 -19.44
CA LYS A 801 -2.87 18.87 -20.66
C LYS A 801 -3.80 19.27 -21.81
N SER A 802 -3.53 20.42 -22.45
CA SER A 802 -3.90 20.64 -23.86
C SER A 802 -2.79 20.05 -24.75
N ARG A 803 -3.14 19.52 -25.93
CA ARG A 803 -2.25 18.72 -26.81
C ARG A 803 -0.91 19.35 -27.23
N ASN A 804 -0.62 20.62 -26.91
CA ASN A 804 0.54 21.35 -27.40
C ASN A 804 1.40 22.08 -26.33
N GLU A 805 1.13 21.92 -25.03
CA GLU A 805 1.95 22.57 -23.98
C GLU A 805 2.53 21.53 -23.00
N ASN A 806 3.85 21.52 -22.86
CA ASN A 806 4.63 20.50 -22.15
C ASN A 806 4.71 20.72 -20.62
N ALA A 807 3.76 21.41 -19.99
CA ALA A 807 3.79 21.66 -18.55
C ALA A 807 2.41 21.54 -17.89
N HIS A 808 2.33 20.83 -16.77
CA HIS A 808 1.18 20.92 -15.86
C HIS A 808 1.14 22.31 -15.20
N ASN A 809 0.16 23.13 -15.57
CA ASN A 809 -0.03 24.44 -14.96
C ASN A 809 -0.88 24.31 -13.69
N LEU A 810 -0.31 24.71 -12.54
CA LEU A 810 -1.07 24.95 -11.32
C LEU A 810 -1.95 26.19 -11.54
N LEU A 811 -3.26 26.02 -11.44
CA LEU A 811 -4.21 27.12 -11.45
C LEU A 811 -4.51 27.51 -10.01
N TRP A 812 -3.99 28.67 -9.62
CA TRP A 812 -4.32 29.33 -8.36
C TRP A 812 -4.75 30.76 -8.65
N LYS A 813 -6.01 31.09 -8.32
CA LYS A 813 -6.56 32.43 -8.52
C LYS A 813 -6.05 33.42 -7.47
N GLY A 814 -5.76 32.94 -6.26
CA GLY A 814 -5.24 33.79 -5.19
C GLY A 814 -6.27 34.76 -4.63
N ASP A 815 -7.56 34.43 -4.62
CA ASP A 815 -8.64 35.37 -4.26
C ASP A 815 -8.61 35.71 -2.75
N SER A 816 -8.51 34.70 -1.89
CA SER A 816 -8.41 34.85 -0.43
C SER A 816 -6.97 34.89 0.07
N ARG A 817 -6.02 34.33 -0.70
CA ARG A 817 -4.61 34.09 -0.32
C ARG A 817 -4.41 33.13 0.85
N TRP A 818 -5.47 32.53 1.40
CA TRP A 818 -5.39 31.54 2.48
C TRP A 818 -5.30 30.13 1.91
N VAL A 819 -4.35 29.35 2.41
CA VAL A 819 -4.15 27.95 2.01
C VAL A 819 -4.09 27.05 3.24
N GLU A 820 -4.58 25.82 3.13
CA GLU A 820 -4.42 24.80 4.17
C GLU A 820 -3.02 24.18 4.05
N VAL A 821 -2.30 24.11 5.18
CA VAL A 821 -1.00 23.47 5.28
C VAL A 821 -0.96 22.45 6.40
N THR A 822 -0.21 21.38 6.16
CA THR A 822 0.14 20.39 7.18
C THR A 822 1.64 20.43 7.41
N VAL A 823 2.05 20.51 8.69
CA VAL A 823 3.45 20.62 9.09
C VAL A 823 3.77 19.59 10.17
N GLY A 824 4.74 18.72 9.90
CA GLY A 824 5.31 17.84 10.92
C GLY A 824 6.28 18.61 11.81
N VAL A 825 6.24 18.38 13.13
CA VAL A 825 7.21 18.92 14.09
C VAL A 825 7.89 17.78 14.84
N VAL A 826 9.18 17.96 15.13
CA VAL A 826 10.00 16.97 15.85
C VAL A 826 11.00 17.66 16.78
N GLY A 827 11.24 17.10 17.95
CA GLY A 827 12.22 17.64 18.88
C GLY A 827 11.99 17.26 20.34
N LYS A 828 12.69 17.96 21.23
CA LYS A 828 12.49 17.86 22.68
C LYS A 828 11.60 19.00 23.15
N ARG A 829 10.96 18.84 24.30
CA ARG A 829 10.17 19.89 24.94
C ARG A 829 10.95 21.21 25.02
N GLY A 830 10.37 22.27 24.46
CA GLY A 830 10.97 23.61 24.38
C GLY A 830 12.02 23.80 23.27
N ALA A 831 12.28 22.77 22.46
CA ALA A 831 13.19 22.82 21.31
C ALA A 831 12.61 22.04 20.11
N MET A 832 11.30 22.15 19.87
CA MET A 832 10.62 21.58 18.71
C MET A 832 11.02 22.32 17.43
N ARG A 833 11.24 21.57 16.35
CA ARG A 833 11.56 22.08 15.01
C ARG A 833 10.52 21.66 14.00
N SER A 834 10.25 22.56 13.05
CA SER A 834 9.32 22.33 11.95
C SER A 834 10.02 21.63 10.78
N LEU A 835 9.35 20.64 10.21
CA LEU A 835 9.66 20.13 8.88
C LEU A 835 9.09 21.10 7.83
N THR A 836 9.42 20.87 6.56
CA THR A 836 8.90 21.68 5.46
C THR A 836 7.36 21.54 5.37
N PRO A 837 6.60 22.64 5.38
CA PRO A 837 5.14 22.60 5.20
C PRO A 837 4.71 21.95 3.89
N SER A 838 3.55 21.31 3.90
CA SER A 838 2.90 20.73 2.72
C SER A 838 1.59 21.46 2.46
N VAL A 839 1.37 21.93 1.23
CA VAL A 839 0.07 22.50 0.81
C VAL A 839 -0.78 21.42 0.17
N THR A 840 -2.04 21.34 0.59
CA THR A 840 -3.03 20.39 0.06
C THR A 840 -3.69 20.95 -1.20
N VAL A 841 -3.70 20.16 -2.26
CA VAL A 841 -4.37 20.46 -3.54
C VAL A 841 -5.60 19.56 -3.64
N LYS A 842 -6.77 20.18 -3.81
CA LYS A 842 -8.06 19.48 -3.87
C LYS A 842 -8.36 19.05 -5.31
N GLU A 843 -8.75 17.79 -5.51
CA GLU A 843 -9.19 17.30 -6.83
C GLU A 843 -10.69 17.59 -7.09
N SER A 844 -11.54 17.59 -6.05
CA SER A 844 -12.93 18.09 -6.09
C SER A 844 -13.58 18.09 -4.69
N GLY A 845 -14.31 19.15 -4.31
CA GLY A 845 -15.17 19.16 -3.10
C GLY A 845 -14.59 19.89 -1.87
N GLY A 846 -15.43 20.04 -0.83
CA GLY A 846 -15.18 20.87 0.37
C GLY A 846 -14.20 20.28 1.40
N ILE A 847 -14.72 19.76 2.52
CA ILE A 847 -13.95 19.17 3.64
C ILE A 847 -13.50 17.75 3.26
N LEU A 848 -12.21 17.44 3.43
CA LEU A 848 -11.68 16.10 3.17
C LEU A 848 -12.21 15.09 4.20
N SER A 849 -12.67 13.93 3.74
CA SER A 849 -13.09 12.82 4.60
C SER A 849 -11.91 12.23 5.40
N LEU A 850 -12.21 11.43 6.42
CA LEU A 850 -11.17 10.75 7.21
C LEU A 850 -10.35 9.79 6.33
N GLU A 851 -11.02 9.07 5.43
CA GLU A 851 -10.36 8.27 4.42
C GLU A 851 -9.49 9.13 3.50
N GLU A 852 -9.99 10.28 3.05
CA GLU A 852 -9.25 11.16 2.15
C GLU A 852 -8.01 11.82 2.79
N LYS A 853 -8.03 12.06 4.11
CA LYS A 853 -6.90 12.64 4.85
C LYS A 853 -5.82 11.63 5.25
N PHE A 854 -6.20 10.37 5.45
CA PHE A 854 -5.32 9.36 6.07
C PHE A 854 -5.00 8.16 5.17
N GLN A 855 -5.73 7.94 4.08
CA GLN A 855 -5.37 6.94 3.08
C GLN A 855 -4.42 7.55 2.05
N GLY A 856 -3.31 6.86 1.77
CA GLY A 856 -2.46 7.22 0.65
C GLY A 856 -3.25 7.08 -0.65
N GLY A 857 -3.33 8.14 -1.47
CA GLY A 857 -4.04 8.07 -2.76
C GLY A 857 -5.09 9.16 -3.01
N THR A 858 -5.40 10.03 -2.06
CA THR A 858 -6.39 11.12 -2.20
C THR A 858 -5.74 12.48 -1.89
N GLY A 859 -5.83 13.41 -2.84
CA GLY A 859 -5.25 14.75 -2.73
C GLY A 859 -3.75 14.83 -3.05
N ILE A 860 -3.36 15.88 -3.76
CA ILE A 860 -1.95 16.15 -4.12
C ILE A 860 -1.35 17.02 -3.01
N ASN A 861 -0.21 16.60 -2.44
CA ASN A 861 0.48 17.36 -1.39
C ASN A 861 1.79 17.94 -1.96
N LEU A 862 1.89 19.26 -1.97
CA LEU A 862 3.03 19.98 -2.51
C LEU A 862 4.00 20.36 -1.38
N THR A 863 5.16 19.69 -1.37
CA THR A 863 6.21 19.86 -0.35
C THR A 863 7.58 20.05 -1.01
N PRO A 864 8.26 21.20 -0.84
CA PRO A 864 7.73 22.45 -0.29
C PRO A 864 6.58 23.01 -1.14
N PRO A 865 5.81 23.98 -0.62
CA PRO A 865 4.87 24.74 -1.42
C PRO A 865 5.63 25.47 -2.54
N PRO A 866 5.15 25.44 -3.79
CA PRO A 866 5.81 26.13 -4.90
C PRO A 866 5.95 27.63 -4.64
N PRO A 867 7.04 28.27 -5.11
CA PRO A 867 7.23 29.71 -4.98
C PRO A 867 6.14 30.56 -5.62
N SER A 868 5.39 29.99 -6.58
CA SER A 868 4.21 30.63 -7.20
C SER A 868 3.03 30.75 -6.23
N ILE A 869 2.95 29.87 -5.22
CA ILE A 869 1.92 29.88 -4.19
C ILE A 869 2.43 30.64 -2.97
N MET A 870 3.56 30.21 -2.40
CA MET A 870 4.10 30.76 -1.16
C MET A 870 5.56 31.19 -1.36
N SER A 871 5.86 32.46 -1.06
CA SER A 871 7.24 32.95 -1.14
C SER A 871 8.14 32.25 -0.11
N SER A 872 9.44 32.13 -0.41
CA SER A 872 10.41 31.53 0.53
C SER A 872 10.45 32.25 1.88
N ALA A 873 10.22 33.57 1.89
CA ALA A 873 10.13 34.37 3.11
C ALA A 873 8.86 34.05 3.93
N ALA A 874 7.71 33.85 3.26
CA ALA A 874 6.46 33.44 3.91
C ALA A 874 6.58 32.02 4.47
N LEU A 875 7.19 31.10 3.71
CA LEU A 875 7.45 29.72 4.14
C LEU A 875 8.29 29.66 5.42
N GLU A 876 9.38 30.44 5.49
CA GLU A 876 10.23 30.49 6.69
C GLU A 876 9.54 31.17 7.88
N ARG A 877 8.65 32.14 7.66
CA ARG A 877 7.81 32.71 8.73
C ARG A 877 6.79 31.70 9.25
N CYS A 878 6.12 30.97 8.36
CA CYS A 878 5.21 29.88 8.72
C CYS A 878 5.94 28.83 9.59
N LYS A 879 7.10 28.36 9.15
CA LYS A 879 7.94 27.42 9.92
C LYS A 879 8.24 27.92 11.34
N LYS A 880 8.69 29.17 11.47
CA LYS A 880 8.98 29.78 12.79
C LYS A 880 7.73 29.89 13.68
N ARG A 881 6.57 30.21 13.11
CA ARG A 881 5.30 30.29 13.85
C ARG A 881 4.82 28.91 14.30
N ILE A 882 4.95 27.90 13.45
CA ILE A 882 4.67 26.50 13.81
C ILE A 882 5.60 26.03 14.93
N GLU A 883 6.90 26.36 14.88
CA GLU A 883 7.83 26.10 15.98
C GLU A 883 7.41 26.80 17.27
N LEU A 884 6.97 28.06 17.19
CA LEU A 884 6.47 28.82 18.33
C LEU A 884 5.22 28.17 18.94
N ILE A 885 4.27 27.73 18.12
CA ILE A 885 3.06 27.01 18.56
C ILE A 885 3.46 25.72 19.28
N ALA A 886 4.30 24.89 18.65
CA ALA A 886 4.72 23.61 19.19
C ALA A 886 5.43 23.74 20.55
N ASN A 887 6.30 24.75 20.69
CA ASN A 887 7.02 25.00 21.93
C ASN A 887 6.12 25.60 23.03
N THR A 888 5.17 26.48 22.67
CA THR A 888 4.19 27.06 23.61
C THR A 888 3.25 25.99 24.17
N LEU A 889 2.79 25.06 23.32
CA LEU A 889 1.98 23.90 23.75
C LEU A 889 2.80 22.84 24.48
N GLN A 890 4.13 23.02 24.58
CA GLN A 890 5.04 22.08 25.23
C GLN A 890 4.98 20.67 24.62
N LEU A 891 4.85 20.61 23.28
CA LEU A 891 4.96 19.37 22.53
C LEU A 891 6.37 18.77 22.68
N GLU A 892 6.47 17.45 22.55
CA GLU A 892 7.72 16.71 22.59
C GLU A 892 7.65 15.43 21.75
N GLY A 893 8.81 14.92 21.34
CA GLY A 893 8.88 13.79 20.41
C GLY A 893 8.54 14.25 19.00
N PHE A 894 7.34 13.91 18.54
CA PHE A 894 6.83 14.29 17.23
C PHE A 894 5.35 14.67 17.31
N SER A 895 4.90 15.55 16.43
CA SER A 895 3.48 15.90 16.29
C SER A 895 3.18 16.40 14.88
N ARG A 896 1.91 16.42 14.51
CA ARG A 896 1.42 17.05 13.29
C ARG A 896 0.61 18.29 13.65
N ILE A 897 0.84 19.39 12.95
CA ILE A 897 0.05 20.62 13.09
C ILE A 897 -0.57 20.93 11.72
N ASP A 898 -1.90 20.96 11.70
CA ASP A 898 -2.69 21.41 10.56
C ASP A 898 -3.09 22.88 10.80
N ALA A 899 -2.84 23.75 9.82
CA ALA A 899 -3.05 25.19 9.95
C ALA A 899 -3.54 25.81 8.63
N PHE A 900 -4.25 26.94 8.75
CA PHE A 900 -4.51 27.82 7.61
C PHE A 900 -3.44 28.89 7.59
N VAL A 901 -2.80 29.10 6.44
CA VAL A 901 -1.70 30.04 6.29
C VAL A 901 -1.98 31.04 5.18
N HIS A 902 -1.76 32.33 5.46
CA HIS A 902 -1.80 33.36 4.43
C HIS A 902 -0.53 33.31 3.58
N ALA A 903 -0.67 33.05 2.28
CA ALA A 903 0.42 32.69 1.37
C ALA A 903 1.54 33.76 1.25
N ASP A 904 1.21 35.05 1.42
CA ASP A 904 2.19 36.15 1.35
C ASP A 904 2.90 36.45 2.68
N THR A 905 2.17 36.44 3.79
CA THR A 905 2.66 36.85 5.11
C THR A 905 3.17 35.66 5.91
N GLY A 906 2.76 34.44 5.56
CA GLY A 906 3.03 33.22 6.32
C GLY A 906 2.33 33.19 7.68
N GLU A 907 1.32 34.05 7.89
CA GLU A 907 0.48 34.11 9.12
C GLU A 907 -0.40 32.88 9.24
#